data_AF-A0AAD9FM67-F1
#
_entry.id   AF-A0AAD9FM67-F1
#
_cell.length_a   1.000
_cell.length_b   1.000
_cell.length_c   1.000
_cell.angle_alpha   90.00
_cell.angle_beta   90.00
_cell.angle_gamma   90.00
#
_symmetry.space_group_name_H-M   'P 1'
#
loop_
_entity.id
_entity.type
_entity.pdbx_description
1 polymer ?
#
loop_
_entity_poly.entity_id
_entity_poly.type
_entity_poly.pdbx_seq_one_letter_code
_entity_poly.pdbx_strand_id
1 'polypeptide(L)'
;MYIVQYSPTIDTFLPVKSLNWRQDYLSQGVDLSGIEVIENDLLLISRARLEVENQAKRLLEQGMEIQNPTQVGTALQVFYNLGSLRETISSVVGGYRTTIKDNINSALDIKGLTQPTNPRGAPGRAVLPTPGNTAAFRAALWTHLEKLMDQICAACRQVQHLQKVLLKKRDPVTHVCFIDEIIKDGQPDILYTFWTDVTSTLSEEFHRATEASSFLKQAFEGEYPKLLRLYNELWRRLQQYSASLQGALTSGAGIEASLDISATESDTQDLFTHGKQDYNPEKALKDSLQPYEAAYLSKSLSRLFDPINLVLPMGGRNPPSNDELDSIIKTISRQAAYLPDVCLTERHHSDTIPPLDVMLELNVASVDPNLALAVSKNAAKTVQLFCVKSEQLLCTQGECSQVIGPLTEGQRRNVAVINSLYRLQQAVNKIVSGSGVCVPPAAEALSSCLEAVQVLMSSAVQPLLQSVSDSIEAIIITLHQEDFSGPLSNPDKPDVPCSLYMKELQGFISRVMADYFRHFQCVDFIYESTESIAQRAIELFIRHSSLLRPLGEGGKMRLAADCAQMELAVAPLCRRVSDLGKPYRMLRSFRPLLFQSSELISSSLAVGELFPCSTLLHFFFTRAPPELKSPHQWLDDHPSERDRLSLIRGALEAYVQAVRARQGKEFAPIYPIMLQLLQRGSSV
;
A
#
# COMPACT_ATOMS: atom_id res chain seq x y z
N MET A 1 52.26 22.16 -62.80
CA MET A 1 53.27 22.79 -61.92
C MET A 1 52.55 23.92 -61.20
N TYR A 2 52.28 23.94 -59.89
CA TYR A 2 52.96 23.40 -58.70
C TYR A 2 51.93 22.70 -57.79
N ILE A 3 52.20 21.45 -57.39
CA ILE A 3 51.54 20.81 -56.26
C ILE A 3 52.48 21.03 -55.07
N VAL A 4 52.11 21.92 -54.17
CA VAL A 4 52.82 22.11 -52.90
C VAL A 4 52.21 21.18 -51.87
N GLN A 5 53.05 20.34 -51.27
CA GLN A 5 52.74 19.52 -50.09
C GLN A 5 52.19 20.40 -48.97
N TYR A 6 51.04 20.05 -48.35
CA TYR A 6 50.63 20.68 -47.09
C TYR A 6 49.87 19.76 -46.12
N SER A 7 50.22 20.00 -44.85
CA SER A 7 49.79 19.44 -43.57
C SER A 7 48.28 19.66 -43.25
N PRO A 8 47.70 18.99 -42.23
CA PRO A 8 46.26 18.96 -41.99
C PRO A 8 45.82 20.10 -41.06
N THR A 9 45.55 21.28 -41.62
CA THR A 9 44.89 22.37 -40.87
C THR A 9 44.03 23.20 -41.82
N ILE A 10 42.72 23.26 -41.53
CA ILE A 10 41.65 24.25 -41.81
C ILE A 10 41.54 24.90 -43.23
N ASP A 11 42.63 25.13 -43.95
CA ASP A 11 42.66 25.80 -45.27
C ASP A 11 42.37 24.88 -46.47
N THR A 12 42.15 23.58 -46.25
CA THR A 12 41.85 22.60 -47.31
C THR A 12 40.40 22.62 -47.81
N PHE A 13 39.53 23.52 -47.33
CA PHE A 13 38.07 23.44 -47.57
C PHE A 13 37.45 24.56 -48.43
N LEU A 14 38.20 25.62 -48.75
CA LEU A 14 37.87 26.53 -49.86
C LEU A 14 37.67 25.81 -51.21
N PRO A 15 38.39 24.70 -51.53
CA PRO A 15 38.18 23.95 -52.77
C PRO A 15 36.80 23.27 -52.88
N VAL A 16 36.11 22.94 -51.78
CA VAL A 16 34.86 22.15 -51.83
C VAL A 16 33.67 23.00 -52.25
N LYS A 17 33.51 24.21 -51.67
CA LYS A 17 32.61 25.21 -52.24
C LYS A 17 33.01 25.52 -53.68
N SER A 18 34.30 25.43 -53.99
CA SER A 18 34.79 25.66 -55.33
C SER A 18 34.38 24.63 -56.37
N LEU A 19 34.35 23.36 -55.97
CA LEU A 19 33.97 22.24 -56.82
C LEU A 19 32.46 22.25 -57.11
N ASN A 20 31.63 22.58 -56.11
CA ASN A 20 30.18 22.60 -56.29
C ASN A 20 29.73 23.79 -57.17
N TRP A 21 30.27 25.00 -56.93
CA TRP A 21 29.96 26.13 -57.83
C TRP A 21 30.42 25.87 -59.26
N ARG A 22 31.59 25.22 -59.46
CA ARG A 22 32.10 24.93 -60.80
C ARG A 22 31.23 23.92 -61.52
N GLN A 23 30.77 22.89 -60.83
CA GLN A 23 29.91 21.86 -61.42
C GLN A 23 28.51 22.41 -61.72
N ASP A 24 27.89 23.16 -60.80
CA ASP A 24 26.56 23.75 -61.02
C ASP A 24 26.59 24.81 -62.15
N TYR A 25 27.61 25.68 -62.21
CA TYR A 25 27.78 26.66 -63.30
C TYR A 25 28.03 25.99 -64.66
N LEU A 26 28.79 24.88 -64.68
CA LEU A 26 29.06 24.15 -65.92
C LEU A 26 27.85 23.33 -66.38
N SER A 27 26.97 22.90 -65.48
CA SER A 27 25.79 22.09 -65.82
C SER A 27 24.52 22.87 -66.15
N GLN A 28 24.36 24.11 -65.67
CA GLN A 28 23.10 24.87 -65.84
C GLN A 28 23.08 25.84 -67.05
N GLY A 29 24.22 26.08 -67.72
CA GLY A 29 24.32 27.14 -68.73
C GLY A 29 24.45 26.71 -70.20
N VAL A 30 25.15 25.61 -70.49
CA VAL A 30 25.47 25.17 -71.86
C VAL A 30 25.71 23.66 -71.87
N ASP A 31 25.12 22.93 -72.82
CA ASP A 31 25.46 21.52 -73.08
C ASP A 31 26.88 21.43 -73.65
N LEU A 32 27.83 21.00 -72.81
CA LEU A 32 29.25 20.86 -73.14
C LEU A 32 29.64 19.39 -73.42
N SER A 33 28.64 18.52 -73.63
CA SER A 33 28.85 17.11 -74.00
C SER A 33 29.57 17.00 -75.35
N GLY A 34 30.65 16.21 -75.44
CA GLY A 34 31.41 15.99 -76.68
C GLY A 34 32.72 16.79 -76.83
N ILE A 35 33.17 17.52 -75.81
CA ILE A 35 34.50 18.15 -75.77
C ILE A 35 35.42 17.29 -74.88
N GLU A 36 36.34 16.52 -75.47
CA GLU A 36 37.22 15.54 -74.78
C GLU A 36 37.99 16.12 -73.58
N VAL A 37 38.34 17.41 -73.63
CA VAL A 37 39.05 18.09 -72.53
C VAL A 37 38.12 18.31 -71.32
N ILE A 38 36.87 18.69 -71.57
CA ILE A 38 35.87 18.94 -70.52
C ILE A 38 35.39 17.63 -69.92
N GLU A 39 35.23 16.57 -70.73
CA GLU A 39 34.84 15.24 -70.25
C GLU A 39 35.89 14.63 -69.31
N ASN A 40 37.18 14.77 -69.64
CA ASN A 40 38.26 14.34 -68.75
C ASN A 40 38.28 15.15 -67.44
N ASP A 41 38.08 16.46 -67.50
CA ASP A 41 38.00 17.30 -66.31
C ASP A 41 36.76 17.00 -65.45
N LEU A 42 35.61 16.69 -66.06
CA LEU A 42 34.38 16.26 -65.36
C LEU A 42 34.57 14.90 -64.68
N LEU A 43 35.27 13.96 -65.31
CA LEU A 43 35.64 12.67 -64.69
C LEU A 43 36.57 12.90 -63.49
N LEU A 44 37.56 13.78 -63.59
CA LEU A 44 38.44 14.14 -62.47
C LEU A 44 37.68 14.81 -61.33
N ILE A 45 36.74 15.73 -61.62
CA ILE A 45 35.88 16.38 -60.63
C ILE A 45 34.99 15.35 -59.93
N SER A 46 34.38 14.41 -60.67
CA SER A 46 33.54 13.36 -60.08
C SER A 46 34.32 12.43 -59.16
N ARG A 47 35.55 12.06 -59.54
CA ARG A 47 36.44 11.23 -58.72
C ARG A 47 36.89 11.96 -57.46
N ALA A 48 37.26 13.24 -57.58
CA ALA A 48 37.63 14.08 -56.44
C ALA A 48 36.44 14.27 -55.47
N ARG A 49 35.22 14.44 -56.00
CA ARG A 49 33.99 14.51 -55.19
C ARG A 49 33.79 13.23 -54.38
N LEU A 50 33.89 12.06 -55.02
CA LEU A 50 33.76 10.76 -54.35
C LEU A 50 34.84 10.54 -53.28
N GLU A 51 36.07 10.99 -53.52
CA GLU A 51 37.17 10.88 -52.55
C GLU A 51 36.94 11.77 -51.32
N VAL A 52 36.52 13.02 -51.54
CA VAL A 52 36.15 13.95 -50.47
C VAL A 52 34.96 13.43 -49.66
N GLU A 53 33.95 12.86 -50.32
CA GLU A 53 32.78 12.27 -49.67
C GLU A 53 33.17 11.07 -48.78
N ASN A 54 34.02 10.17 -49.28
CA ASN A 54 34.53 9.04 -48.51
C ASN A 54 35.38 9.47 -47.32
N GLN A 55 36.21 10.51 -47.48
CA GLN A 55 37.02 11.05 -46.40
C GLN A 55 36.16 11.74 -45.33
N ALA A 56 35.14 12.50 -45.75
CA ALA A 56 34.17 13.11 -44.84
C ALA A 56 33.35 12.05 -44.10
N LYS A 57 32.99 10.94 -44.75
CA LYS A 57 32.27 9.83 -44.11
C LYS A 57 33.10 9.15 -43.03
N ARG A 58 34.37 8.84 -43.30
CA ARG A 58 35.30 8.28 -42.29
C ARG A 58 35.53 9.26 -41.12
N LEU A 59 35.67 10.55 -41.42
CA LEU A 59 35.83 11.59 -40.41
C LEU A 59 34.58 11.72 -39.53
N LEU A 60 33.38 11.56 -40.12
CA LEU A 60 32.12 11.55 -39.40
C LEU A 60 32.00 10.31 -38.51
N GLU A 61 32.25 9.12 -39.03
CA GLU A 61 32.22 7.85 -38.29
C GLU A 61 33.18 7.89 -37.09
N GLN A 62 34.45 8.26 -37.33
CA GLN A 62 35.44 8.38 -36.27
C GLN A 62 35.02 9.46 -35.25
N GLY A 63 34.61 10.64 -35.72
CA GLY A 63 34.18 11.74 -34.87
C GLY A 63 32.97 11.39 -34.00
N MET A 64 32.06 10.56 -34.51
CA MET A 64 30.90 10.05 -33.78
C MET A 64 31.28 9.00 -32.74
N GLU A 65 32.24 8.13 -33.05
CA GLU A 65 32.74 7.09 -32.14
C GLU A 65 33.47 7.70 -30.92
N ILE A 66 34.35 8.67 -31.15
CA ILE A 66 35.10 9.36 -30.08
C ILE A 66 34.36 10.59 -29.51
N GLN A 67 33.13 10.86 -29.96
CA GLN A 67 32.31 12.01 -29.56
C GLN A 67 33.02 13.37 -29.68
N ASN A 68 33.79 13.57 -30.75
CA ASN A 68 34.55 14.79 -31.00
C ASN A 68 33.71 15.81 -31.81
N PRO A 69 33.25 16.92 -31.19
CA PRO A 69 32.35 17.87 -31.84
C PRO A 69 33.01 18.61 -33.02
N THR A 70 34.33 18.73 -33.03
CA THR A 70 35.09 19.41 -34.10
C THR A 70 35.15 18.55 -35.36
N GLN A 71 35.41 17.24 -35.21
CA GLN A 71 35.46 16.31 -36.34
C GLN A 71 34.06 16.13 -36.96
N VAL A 72 33.05 15.90 -36.11
CA VAL A 72 31.64 15.80 -36.55
C VAL A 72 31.22 17.09 -37.24
N GLY A 73 31.49 18.25 -36.64
CA GLY A 73 31.13 19.54 -37.21
C GLY A 73 31.83 19.86 -38.53
N THR A 74 33.08 19.42 -38.70
CA THR A 74 33.83 19.57 -39.95
C THR A 74 33.26 18.67 -41.05
N ALA A 75 33.00 17.41 -40.74
CA ALA A 75 32.41 16.48 -41.70
C ALA A 75 31.01 16.95 -42.16
N LEU A 76 30.15 17.38 -41.24
CA LEU A 76 28.83 17.92 -41.57
C LEU A 76 28.89 19.16 -42.47
N GLN A 77 29.88 20.04 -42.28
CA GLN A 77 30.07 21.19 -43.15
C GLN A 77 30.45 20.78 -44.59
N VAL A 78 31.24 19.71 -44.75
CA VAL A 78 31.56 19.16 -46.08
C VAL A 78 30.30 18.65 -46.77
N PHE A 79 29.48 17.87 -46.06
CA PHE A 79 28.22 17.35 -46.61
C PHE A 79 27.19 18.45 -46.91
N TYR A 80 27.14 19.52 -46.11
CA TYR A 80 26.34 20.72 -46.41
C TYR A 80 26.79 21.38 -47.71
N ASN A 81 28.10 21.59 -47.88
CA ASN A 81 28.65 22.21 -49.09
C ASN A 81 28.46 21.34 -50.35
N LEU A 82 28.33 20.02 -50.20
CA LEU A 82 28.06 19.06 -51.27
C LEU A 82 26.56 18.85 -51.54
N GLY A 83 25.67 19.49 -50.78
CA GLY A 83 24.22 19.35 -50.90
C GLY A 83 23.66 17.99 -50.44
N SER A 84 24.45 17.15 -49.78
CA SER A 84 24.07 15.78 -49.37
C SER A 84 23.90 15.60 -47.84
N LEU A 85 23.78 16.71 -47.10
CA LEU A 85 23.67 16.71 -45.63
C LEU A 85 22.51 15.84 -45.12
N ARG A 86 21.31 16.01 -45.70
CA ARG A 86 20.09 15.30 -45.29
C ARG A 86 20.20 13.78 -45.48
N GLU A 87 20.65 13.36 -46.66
CA GLU A 87 20.82 11.94 -47.01
C GLU A 87 21.86 11.28 -46.10
N THR A 88 22.95 11.98 -45.82
CA THR A 88 24.02 11.50 -44.95
C THR A 88 23.53 11.29 -43.51
N ILE A 89 22.82 12.26 -42.94
CA ILE A 89 22.28 12.15 -41.57
C ILE A 89 21.24 11.03 -41.47
N SER A 90 20.34 10.94 -42.45
CA SER A 90 19.36 9.84 -42.52
C SER A 90 20.05 8.47 -42.62
N SER A 91 21.10 8.36 -43.44
CA SER A 91 21.91 7.14 -43.55
C SER A 91 22.62 6.77 -42.25
N VAL A 92 23.19 7.74 -41.53
CA VAL A 92 23.88 7.51 -40.24
C VAL A 92 22.88 7.09 -39.16
N VAL A 93 21.75 7.79 -39.02
CA VAL A 93 20.70 7.43 -38.03
C VAL A 93 20.08 6.07 -38.38
N GLY A 94 19.84 5.80 -39.66
CA GLY A 94 19.39 4.50 -40.16
C GLY A 94 20.39 3.37 -39.87
N GLY A 95 21.69 3.63 -39.98
CA GLY A 95 22.75 2.68 -39.65
C GLY A 95 22.78 2.30 -38.15
N TYR A 96 22.55 3.27 -37.26
CA TYR A 96 22.39 2.99 -35.83
C TYR A 96 21.13 2.17 -35.55
N ARG A 97 20.02 2.45 -36.26
CA ARG A 97 18.78 1.67 -36.16
C ARG A 97 18.99 0.20 -36.59
N THR A 98 19.66 -0.05 -37.70
CA THR A 98 19.96 -1.42 -38.15
C THR A 98 20.89 -2.14 -37.18
N THR A 99 21.91 -1.45 -36.66
CA THR A 99 22.84 -2.01 -35.68
C THR A 99 22.13 -2.41 -34.39
N ILE A 100 21.21 -1.57 -33.87
CA ILE A 100 20.39 -1.90 -32.70
C ILE A 100 19.53 -3.13 -32.99
N LYS A 101 18.89 -3.20 -34.16
CA LYS A 101 18.06 -4.35 -34.55
C LYS A 101 18.85 -5.66 -34.60
N ASP A 102 20.06 -5.63 -35.16
CA ASP A 102 20.93 -6.82 -35.24
C ASP A 102 21.42 -7.24 -33.84
N ASN A 103 21.75 -6.27 -32.98
CA ASN A 103 22.13 -6.53 -31.59
C ASN A 103 20.98 -7.16 -30.78
N ILE A 104 19.73 -6.67 -30.94
CA ILE A 104 18.55 -7.24 -30.28
C ILE A 104 18.35 -8.70 -30.74
N ASN A 105 18.40 -8.95 -32.05
CA ASN A 105 18.26 -10.31 -32.58
C ASN A 105 19.37 -11.25 -32.07
N SER A 106 20.61 -10.77 -32.00
CA SER A 106 21.73 -11.54 -31.48
C SER A 106 21.61 -11.81 -29.97
N ALA A 107 21.07 -10.88 -29.19
CA ALA A 107 20.91 -11.04 -27.74
C ALA A 107 19.78 -12.02 -27.37
N LEU A 108 18.76 -12.12 -28.24
CA LEU A 108 17.61 -13.00 -28.05
C LEU A 108 17.73 -14.34 -28.79
N ASP A 109 18.83 -14.60 -29.52
CA ASP A 109 19.02 -15.85 -30.24
C ASP A 109 19.31 -17.03 -29.29
N ILE A 110 18.35 -17.95 -29.23
CA ILE A 110 18.37 -19.14 -28.37
C ILE A 110 19.55 -20.05 -28.73
N LYS A 111 19.97 -20.09 -30.00
CA LYS A 111 21.10 -20.94 -30.45
C LYS A 111 22.43 -20.41 -29.92
N GLY A 112 22.63 -19.10 -29.93
CA GLY A 112 23.77 -18.45 -29.28
C GLY A 112 23.77 -18.60 -27.76
N LEU A 113 22.60 -18.52 -27.12
CA LEU A 113 22.44 -18.61 -25.66
C LEU A 113 22.63 -20.03 -25.08
N THR A 114 22.57 -21.06 -25.90
CA THR A 114 22.67 -22.48 -25.47
C THR A 114 24.01 -23.13 -25.83
N GLN A 115 24.88 -22.43 -26.55
CA GLN A 115 26.19 -22.95 -26.93
C GLN A 115 27.20 -22.78 -25.77
N PRO A 116 27.92 -23.85 -25.35
CA PRO A 116 28.96 -23.72 -24.34
C PRO A 116 30.11 -22.84 -24.87
N THR A 117 30.64 -21.96 -24.02
CA THR A 117 31.79 -21.08 -24.28
C THR A 117 33.11 -21.84 -24.57
N ASN A 118 33.10 -23.18 -24.55
CA ASN A 118 34.23 -24.04 -24.91
C ASN A 118 33.80 -25.14 -25.90
N PRO A 119 34.36 -25.18 -27.13
CA PRO A 119 34.06 -26.23 -28.09
C PRO A 119 34.98 -27.43 -27.81
N ARG A 120 34.59 -28.30 -26.88
CA ARG A 120 35.18 -29.66 -26.78
C ARG A 120 34.17 -30.77 -27.13
N GLY A 121 33.16 -30.44 -27.91
CA GLY A 121 32.17 -31.38 -28.44
C GLY A 121 32.14 -31.34 -29.97
N ALA A 122 32.05 -32.52 -30.58
CA ALA A 122 32.02 -32.71 -32.04
C ALA A 122 30.89 -31.90 -32.74
N PRO A 123 31.07 -31.51 -34.01
CA PRO A 123 30.10 -30.68 -34.72
C PRO A 123 28.80 -31.44 -34.97
N GLY A 124 27.64 -30.85 -34.67
CA GLY A 124 26.33 -31.34 -35.15
C GLY A 124 25.21 -31.58 -34.13
N ARG A 125 25.38 -31.27 -32.84
CA ARG A 125 24.28 -31.34 -31.86
C ARG A 125 23.85 -29.95 -31.39
N ALA A 126 22.75 -29.44 -31.94
CA ALA A 126 22.00 -28.36 -31.31
C ALA A 126 21.42 -28.91 -30.00
N VAL A 127 22.00 -28.51 -28.86
CA VAL A 127 21.49 -28.89 -27.54
C VAL A 127 20.33 -27.95 -27.22
N LEU A 128 19.10 -28.43 -27.45
CA LEU A 128 17.92 -27.78 -26.88
C LEU A 128 18.07 -27.74 -25.34
N PRO A 129 17.62 -26.66 -24.67
CA PRO A 129 17.72 -26.58 -23.22
C PRO A 129 16.89 -27.70 -22.58
N THR A 130 17.58 -28.70 -22.06
CA THR A 130 17.00 -29.73 -21.19
C THR A 130 16.82 -29.15 -19.78
N PRO A 131 15.91 -29.70 -18.95
CA PRO A 131 15.61 -29.17 -17.60
C PRO A 131 16.82 -28.95 -16.68
N GLY A 132 17.95 -29.62 -16.94
CA GLY A 132 19.20 -29.45 -16.20
C GLY A 132 20.08 -28.26 -16.63
N ASN A 133 19.79 -27.60 -17.76
CA ASN A 133 20.62 -26.51 -18.32
C ASN A 133 19.94 -25.13 -18.27
N THR A 134 18.77 -25.02 -17.63
CA THR A 134 17.94 -23.81 -17.62
C THR A 134 18.58 -22.66 -16.84
N ALA A 135 19.35 -22.95 -15.78
CA ALA A 135 20.06 -21.94 -15.00
C ALA A 135 21.20 -21.28 -15.80
N ALA A 136 22.01 -22.07 -16.49
CA ALA A 136 23.09 -21.58 -17.36
C ALA A 136 22.54 -20.74 -18.52
N PHE A 137 21.44 -21.19 -19.13
CA PHE A 137 20.71 -20.43 -20.15
C PHE A 137 20.24 -19.07 -19.62
N ARG A 138 19.62 -19.02 -18.44
CA ARG A 138 19.14 -17.77 -17.83
C ARG A 138 20.28 -16.82 -17.49
N ALA A 139 21.37 -17.33 -16.93
CA ALA A 139 22.57 -16.52 -16.66
C ALA A 139 23.11 -15.89 -17.95
N ALA A 140 23.27 -16.69 -19.02
CA ALA A 140 23.70 -16.20 -20.32
C ALA A 140 22.73 -15.16 -20.90
N LEU A 141 21.42 -15.40 -20.82
CA LEU A 141 20.39 -14.46 -21.30
C LEU A 141 20.52 -13.09 -20.63
N TRP A 142 20.62 -13.06 -19.29
CA TRP A 142 20.70 -11.79 -18.56
C TRP A 142 22.01 -11.04 -18.83
N THR A 143 23.14 -11.73 -18.96
CA THR A 143 24.41 -11.10 -19.35
C THR A 143 24.34 -10.51 -20.77
N HIS A 144 23.71 -11.20 -21.73
CA HIS A 144 23.51 -10.64 -23.07
C HIS A 144 22.56 -9.44 -23.08
N LEU A 145 21.51 -9.46 -22.25
CA LEU A 145 20.60 -8.33 -22.09
C LEU A 145 21.28 -7.11 -21.45
N GLU A 146 22.12 -7.30 -20.44
CA GLU A 146 22.95 -6.22 -19.88
C GLU A 146 23.82 -5.56 -20.95
N LYS A 147 24.52 -6.38 -21.75
CA LYS A 147 25.33 -5.90 -22.88
C LYS A 147 24.49 -5.18 -23.94
N LEU A 148 23.28 -5.67 -24.23
CA LEU A 148 22.35 -5.01 -25.14
C LEU A 148 21.96 -3.62 -24.63
N MET A 149 21.66 -3.48 -23.33
CA MET A 149 21.33 -2.17 -22.75
C MET A 149 22.50 -1.18 -22.88
N ASP A 150 23.73 -1.64 -22.66
CA ASP A 150 24.93 -0.80 -22.84
C ASP A 150 25.10 -0.35 -24.30
N GLN A 151 24.84 -1.23 -25.28
CA GLN A 151 24.90 -0.91 -26.71
C GLN A 151 23.82 0.10 -27.13
N ILE A 152 22.59 -0.08 -26.65
CA ILE A 152 21.49 0.87 -26.89
C ILE A 152 21.85 2.23 -26.29
N CYS A 153 22.38 2.26 -25.06
CA CYS A 153 22.81 3.51 -24.42
C CYS A 153 23.89 4.23 -25.24
N ALA A 154 24.90 3.51 -25.73
CA ALA A 154 25.96 4.07 -26.57
C ALA A 154 25.42 4.68 -27.87
N ALA A 155 24.55 3.97 -28.58
CA ALA A 155 23.94 4.45 -29.82
C ALA A 155 23.08 5.71 -29.58
N CYS A 156 22.26 5.73 -28.53
CA CYS A 156 21.47 6.90 -28.16
C CYS A 156 22.35 8.12 -27.85
N ARG A 157 23.47 7.93 -27.12
CA ARG A 157 24.43 9.02 -26.83
C ARG A 157 25.08 9.58 -28.11
N GLN A 158 25.38 8.71 -29.07
CA GLN A 158 25.96 9.12 -30.36
C GLN A 158 24.97 9.93 -31.19
N VAL A 159 23.72 9.48 -31.32
CA VAL A 159 22.67 10.24 -32.04
C VAL A 159 22.38 11.58 -31.36
N GLN A 160 22.35 11.62 -30.03
CA GLN A 160 22.20 12.87 -29.28
C GLN A 160 23.39 13.83 -29.49
N HIS A 161 24.62 13.29 -29.56
CA HIS A 161 25.80 14.08 -29.89
C HIS A 161 25.72 14.69 -31.30
N LEU A 162 25.29 13.91 -32.29
CA LEU A 162 25.08 14.37 -33.67
C LEU A 162 24.09 15.54 -33.74
N GLN A 163 22.92 15.38 -33.11
CA GLN A 163 21.89 16.42 -33.06
C GLN A 163 22.43 17.71 -32.39
N LYS A 164 23.19 17.59 -31.31
CA LYS A 164 23.81 18.74 -30.63
C LYS A 164 24.79 19.50 -31.53
N VAL A 165 25.59 18.79 -32.34
CA VAL A 165 26.51 19.44 -33.29
C VAL A 165 25.72 20.12 -34.42
N LEU A 166 24.65 19.51 -34.90
CA LEU A 166 23.74 20.07 -35.91
C LEU A 166 23.02 21.34 -35.42
N LEU A 167 22.64 21.40 -34.14
CA LEU A 167 22.05 22.57 -33.49
C LEU A 167 23.05 23.74 -33.36
N LYS A 168 24.33 23.44 -33.14
CA LYS A 168 25.36 24.47 -32.93
C LYS A 168 25.99 24.99 -34.22
N LYS A 169 26.08 24.18 -35.26
CA LYS A 169 26.72 24.56 -36.52
C LYS A 169 25.78 25.40 -37.38
N ARG A 170 26.28 26.57 -37.76
CA ARG A 170 25.65 27.48 -38.72
C ARG A 170 26.55 27.60 -39.93
N ASP A 171 25.94 27.70 -41.11
CA ASP A 171 26.71 27.98 -42.31
C ASP A 171 27.39 29.36 -42.18
N PRO A 172 28.71 29.47 -42.44
CA PRO A 172 29.44 30.73 -42.31
C PRO A 172 28.97 31.86 -43.26
N VAL A 173 28.19 31.55 -44.30
CA VAL A 173 27.80 32.50 -45.35
C VAL A 173 26.31 32.86 -45.26
N THR A 174 25.45 31.88 -45.07
CA THR A 174 23.99 32.02 -44.99
C THR A 174 23.48 32.15 -43.56
N HIS A 175 24.32 31.86 -42.54
CA HIS A 175 23.98 31.85 -41.11
C HIS A 175 22.83 30.90 -40.72
N VAL A 176 22.31 30.09 -41.64
CA VAL A 176 21.26 29.10 -41.38
C VAL A 176 21.84 27.97 -40.52
N CYS A 177 21.11 27.56 -39.48
CA CYS A 177 21.51 26.39 -38.69
C CYS A 177 21.29 25.13 -39.53
N PHE A 178 22.21 24.17 -39.43
CA PHE A 178 22.08 22.91 -40.18
C PHE A 178 20.82 22.13 -39.80
N ILE A 179 20.35 22.28 -38.56
CA ILE A 179 19.10 21.68 -38.12
C ILE A 179 17.85 22.27 -38.82
N ASP A 180 17.86 23.56 -39.14
CA ASP A 180 16.72 24.24 -39.78
C ASP A 180 16.58 23.78 -41.24
N GLU A 181 17.68 23.40 -41.89
CA GLU A 181 17.65 22.82 -43.24
C GLU A 181 17.02 21.42 -43.27
N ILE A 182 17.12 20.67 -42.17
CA ILE A 182 16.58 19.31 -42.04
C ILE A 182 15.09 19.34 -41.65
N ILE A 183 14.70 20.27 -40.78
CA ILE A 183 13.32 20.41 -40.24
C ILE A 183 12.39 21.19 -41.18
N LYS A 184 12.92 21.85 -42.22
CA LYS A 184 12.17 22.69 -43.21
C LYS A 184 10.90 22.07 -43.81
N ASP A 185 10.74 20.75 -43.77
CA ASP A 185 9.59 20.02 -44.35
C ASP A 185 8.53 19.56 -43.32
N GLY A 186 8.53 20.09 -42.10
CA GLY A 186 7.55 19.71 -41.06
C GLY A 186 7.76 18.30 -40.49
N GLN A 187 8.97 17.75 -40.64
CA GLN A 187 9.34 16.44 -40.13
C GLN A 187 9.57 16.49 -38.60
N PRO A 188 9.18 15.44 -37.87
CA PRO A 188 9.45 15.32 -36.44
C PRO A 188 10.96 15.29 -36.17
N ASP A 189 11.34 15.71 -34.96
CA ASP A 189 12.74 15.79 -34.53
C ASP A 189 13.49 14.45 -34.75
N ILE A 190 14.78 14.54 -35.06
CA ILE A 190 15.64 13.37 -35.31
C ILE A 190 15.67 12.45 -34.09
N LEU A 191 15.69 13.02 -32.88
CA LEU A 191 15.60 12.21 -31.66
C LEU A 191 14.23 11.58 -31.49
N TYR A 192 13.16 12.30 -31.78
CA TYR A 192 11.79 11.77 -31.67
C TYR A 192 11.59 10.55 -32.57
N THR A 193 11.98 10.67 -33.84
CA THR A 193 11.91 9.57 -34.82
C THR A 193 12.78 8.39 -34.40
N PHE A 194 14.02 8.65 -34.01
CA PHE A 194 14.93 7.61 -33.54
C PHE A 194 14.41 6.89 -32.30
N TRP A 195 13.90 7.61 -31.28
CA TRP A 195 13.37 7.00 -30.06
C TRP A 195 12.10 6.20 -30.32
N THR A 196 11.22 6.68 -31.18
CA THR A 196 10.01 5.94 -31.59
C THR A 196 10.39 4.65 -32.32
N ASP A 197 11.37 4.72 -33.21
CA ASP A 197 11.87 3.54 -33.92
C ASP A 197 12.56 2.54 -32.99
N VAL A 198 13.38 2.99 -32.05
CA VAL A 198 14.10 2.13 -31.10
C VAL A 198 13.13 1.43 -30.16
N THR A 199 12.18 2.15 -29.56
CA THR A 199 11.20 1.54 -28.64
C THR A 199 10.25 0.59 -29.39
N SER A 200 9.81 0.93 -30.61
CA SER A 200 8.98 0.05 -31.44
C SER A 200 9.75 -1.21 -31.82
N THR A 201 11.00 -1.07 -32.28
CA THR A 201 11.85 -2.21 -32.66
C THR A 201 12.08 -3.12 -31.46
N LEU A 202 12.41 -2.56 -30.30
CA LEU A 202 12.63 -3.35 -29.09
C LEU A 202 11.36 -4.11 -28.68
N SER A 203 10.20 -3.44 -28.71
CA SER A 203 8.90 -4.05 -28.37
C SER A 203 8.54 -5.20 -29.31
N GLU A 204 8.59 -4.97 -30.63
CA GLU A 204 8.28 -5.97 -31.65
C GLU A 204 9.21 -7.18 -31.59
N GLU A 205 10.51 -6.94 -31.42
CA GLU A 205 11.51 -7.99 -31.39
C GLU A 205 11.43 -8.84 -30.10
N PHE A 206 11.18 -8.22 -28.95
CA PHE A 206 10.95 -8.93 -27.69
C PHE A 206 9.67 -9.78 -27.77
N HIS A 207 8.60 -9.21 -28.33
CA HIS A 207 7.35 -9.93 -28.52
C HIS A 207 7.54 -11.13 -29.47
N ARG A 208 8.15 -10.92 -30.64
CA ARG A 208 8.44 -11.98 -31.62
C ARG A 208 9.30 -13.09 -31.02
N ALA A 209 10.34 -12.75 -30.26
CA ALA A 209 11.23 -13.72 -29.64
C ALA A 209 10.53 -14.56 -28.55
N THR A 210 9.65 -13.95 -27.76
CA THR A 210 8.89 -14.65 -26.71
C THR A 210 7.75 -15.50 -27.26
N GLU A 211 7.13 -15.12 -28.39
CA GLU A 211 6.19 -15.97 -29.12
C GLU A 211 6.89 -17.19 -29.74
N ALA A 212 8.10 -16.99 -30.28
CA ALA A 212 8.89 -18.06 -30.86
C ALA A 212 9.48 -19.03 -29.82
N SER A 213 9.59 -18.63 -28.54
CA SER A 213 10.26 -19.42 -27.49
C SER A 213 9.59 -19.35 -26.13
N SER A 214 9.06 -20.48 -25.70
CA SER A 214 8.51 -20.66 -24.36
C SER A 214 9.54 -20.48 -23.25
N PHE A 215 10.82 -20.78 -23.50
CA PHE A 215 11.90 -20.58 -22.52
C PHE A 215 12.17 -19.10 -22.25
N LEU A 216 12.22 -18.28 -23.30
CA LEU A 216 12.38 -16.82 -23.17
C LEU A 216 11.16 -16.21 -22.48
N LYS A 217 9.96 -16.63 -22.88
CA LYS A 217 8.70 -16.21 -22.26
C LYS A 217 8.67 -16.53 -20.76
N GLN A 218 9.05 -17.75 -20.36
CA GLN A 218 9.13 -18.12 -18.95
C GLN A 218 10.17 -17.32 -18.16
N ALA A 219 11.32 -17.00 -18.76
CA ALA A 219 12.34 -16.18 -18.11
C ALA A 219 11.85 -14.74 -17.88
N PHE A 220 11.26 -14.10 -18.89
CA PHE A 220 10.77 -12.72 -18.79
C PHE A 220 9.57 -12.60 -17.86
N GLU A 221 8.61 -13.52 -17.91
CA GLU A 221 7.44 -13.50 -17.01
C GLU A 221 7.79 -13.95 -15.57
N GLY A 222 8.84 -14.77 -15.39
CA GLY A 222 9.24 -15.29 -14.09
C GLY A 222 10.17 -14.36 -13.32
N GLU A 223 11.07 -13.70 -14.03
CA GLU A 223 12.13 -12.82 -13.50
C GLU A 223 11.95 -11.37 -14.02
N TYR A 224 10.72 -10.98 -14.34
CA TYR A 224 10.32 -9.63 -14.78
C TYR A 224 11.02 -8.49 -14.02
N PRO A 225 11.20 -8.55 -12.69
CA PRO A 225 11.76 -7.40 -12.00
C PRO A 225 13.27 -7.21 -12.23
N LYS A 226 13.99 -8.26 -12.64
CA LYS A 226 15.36 -8.12 -13.19
C LYS A 226 15.33 -7.35 -14.51
N LEU A 227 14.38 -7.66 -15.38
CA LEU A 227 14.17 -6.96 -16.64
C LEU A 227 13.86 -5.47 -16.37
N LEU A 228 12.91 -5.19 -15.49
CA LEU A 228 12.55 -3.83 -15.08
C LEU A 228 13.76 -3.04 -14.54
N ARG A 229 14.64 -3.70 -13.76
CA ARG A 229 15.88 -3.10 -13.25
C ARG A 229 16.81 -2.66 -14.38
N LEU A 230 17.02 -3.51 -15.38
CA LEU A 230 17.88 -3.19 -16.53
C LEU A 230 17.34 -1.98 -17.30
N TYR A 231 16.02 -1.92 -17.49
CA TYR A 231 15.36 -0.80 -18.15
C TYR A 231 15.44 0.51 -17.35
N ASN A 232 15.15 0.47 -16.05
CA ASN A 232 15.24 1.65 -15.17
C ASN A 232 16.68 2.18 -15.10
N GLU A 233 17.67 1.30 -15.07
CA GLU A 233 19.08 1.68 -15.09
C GLU A 233 19.51 2.29 -16.43
N LEU A 234 19.08 1.70 -17.55
CA LEU A 234 19.29 2.28 -18.89
C LEU A 234 18.74 3.71 -18.96
N TRP A 235 17.49 3.90 -18.51
CA TRP A 235 16.83 5.21 -18.54
C TRP A 235 17.55 6.24 -17.67
N ARG A 236 17.93 5.87 -16.45
CA ARG A 236 18.69 6.74 -15.54
C ARG A 236 20.02 7.19 -16.16
N ARG A 237 20.75 6.29 -16.82
CA ARG A 237 22.01 6.61 -17.51
C ARG A 237 21.83 7.56 -18.69
N LEU A 238 20.70 7.48 -19.40
CA LEU A 238 20.36 8.38 -20.51
C LEU A 238 20.02 9.79 -19.99
N GLN A 239 19.22 9.87 -18.92
CA GLN A 239 18.88 11.15 -18.27
C GLN A 239 20.11 11.87 -17.71
N GLN A 240 20.99 11.15 -16.99
CA GLN A 240 22.23 11.73 -16.44
C GLN A 240 23.13 12.33 -17.52
N TYR A 241 23.24 11.65 -18.67
CA TYR A 241 24.03 12.15 -19.79
C TYR A 241 23.41 13.39 -20.43
N SER A 242 22.08 13.41 -20.60
CA SER A 242 21.35 14.59 -21.07
C SER A 242 21.58 15.81 -20.16
N ALA A 243 21.42 15.64 -18.85
CA ALA A 243 21.62 16.69 -17.86
C ALA A 243 23.08 17.21 -17.84
N SER A 244 24.07 16.32 -17.92
CA SER A 244 25.49 16.69 -17.99
C SER A 244 25.80 17.52 -19.24
N LEU A 245 25.23 17.15 -20.39
CA LEU A 245 25.40 17.90 -21.64
C LEU A 245 24.76 19.28 -21.61
N GLN A 246 23.71 19.49 -20.81
CA GLN A 246 22.99 20.76 -20.66
C GLN A 246 23.70 21.72 -19.69
N GLY A 247 24.26 21.20 -18.58
CA GLY A 247 25.13 21.99 -17.69
C GLY A 247 26.42 22.49 -18.37
N ALA A 248 26.93 21.75 -19.36
CA ALA A 248 28.06 22.18 -20.20
C ALA A 248 27.68 23.25 -21.26
N LEU A 249 26.38 23.47 -21.51
CA LEU A 249 25.89 24.51 -22.44
C LEU A 249 25.63 25.83 -21.73
N THR A 250 25.16 25.80 -20.48
CA THR A 250 24.89 26.99 -19.67
C THR A 250 26.17 27.59 -19.08
N SER A 251 27.19 26.78 -18.79
CA SER A 251 28.52 27.26 -18.34
C SER A 251 29.34 27.97 -19.42
N GLY A 252 28.96 27.85 -20.70
CA GLY A 252 29.62 28.53 -21.82
C GLY A 252 28.98 29.86 -22.24
N ALA A 253 27.86 30.26 -21.63
CA ALA A 253 27.12 31.47 -21.97
C ALA A 253 26.75 32.23 -20.68
N GLY A 254 27.60 33.18 -20.26
CA GLY A 254 27.22 34.19 -19.27
C GLY A 254 28.29 34.59 -18.25
N ILE A 255 29.32 35.32 -18.68
CA ILE A 255 29.76 36.48 -17.88
C ILE A 255 29.14 37.69 -18.58
N GLU A 256 27.90 38.02 -18.19
CA GLU A 256 27.24 39.33 -18.25
C GLU A 256 25.73 39.14 -18.17
N ALA A 257 25.20 39.05 -16.95
CA ALA A 257 23.90 39.54 -16.52
C ALA A 257 23.68 39.05 -15.08
N SER A 258 24.09 39.88 -14.13
CA SER A 258 23.81 39.71 -12.71
C SER A 258 22.42 40.23 -12.35
N LEU A 259 21.79 39.56 -11.37
CA LEU A 259 20.67 39.99 -10.52
C LEU A 259 19.24 39.77 -11.04
N ASP A 260 18.65 38.62 -10.70
CA ASP A 260 17.52 38.60 -9.76
C ASP A 260 17.28 37.18 -9.20
N ILE A 261 17.24 37.08 -7.88
CA ILE A 261 17.07 35.84 -7.12
C ILE A 261 15.60 35.70 -6.75
N SER A 262 14.87 34.87 -7.50
CA SER A 262 13.67 34.17 -7.03
C SER A 262 13.38 32.97 -7.95
N ALA A 263 14.17 31.91 -7.82
CA ALA A 263 13.91 30.64 -8.50
C ALA A 263 12.96 29.79 -7.64
N THR A 264 11.65 29.98 -7.84
CA THR A 264 10.67 28.92 -7.66
C THR A 264 10.97 27.82 -8.68
N GLU A 265 10.93 26.57 -8.24
CA GLU A 265 11.02 25.36 -9.05
C GLU A 265 10.04 25.44 -10.25
N SER A 266 10.53 25.85 -11.42
CA SER A 266 9.78 25.75 -12.67
C SER A 266 10.70 25.22 -13.76
N ASP A 267 10.45 23.98 -14.15
CA ASP A 267 10.82 23.32 -15.40
C ASP A 267 12.24 23.57 -15.91
N THR A 268 13.16 22.71 -15.46
CA THR A 268 14.33 22.35 -16.26
C THR A 268 13.84 21.86 -17.62
N GLN A 269 13.98 22.71 -18.63
CA GLN A 269 13.55 22.49 -20.00
C GLN A 269 14.34 21.31 -20.60
N ASP A 270 13.78 20.11 -20.49
CA ASP A 270 14.36 18.87 -20.98
C ASP A 270 14.50 18.95 -22.50
N LEU A 271 15.72 18.78 -23.01
CA LEU A 271 16.01 18.72 -24.44
C LEU A 271 15.24 17.59 -25.16
N PHE A 272 14.61 16.69 -24.40
CA PHE A 272 13.74 15.61 -24.87
C PHE A 272 12.43 16.09 -25.50
N THR A 273 12.00 17.33 -25.24
CA THR A 273 10.66 17.83 -25.64
C THR A 273 10.70 19.17 -26.39
N HIS A 274 11.75 19.44 -27.17
CA HIS A 274 11.68 20.54 -28.14
C HIS A 274 10.76 20.15 -29.31
N GLY A 275 9.46 20.26 -29.08
CA GLY A 275 8.43 20.09 -30.10
C GLY A 275 7.14 19.55 -29.52
N LYS A 276 6.03 20.24 -29.76
CA LYS A 276 4.66 19.87 -29.41
C LYS A 276 4.26 18.46 -29.90
N GLN A 277 4.58 17.34 -29.23
CA GLN A 277 3.95 16.02 -29.44
C GLN A 277 4.01 15.16 -28.15
N ASP A 278 2.89 14.52 -27.78
CA ASP A 278 2.60 13.78 -26.53
C ASP A 278 3.44 12.51 -26.25
N TYR A 279 4.63 12.36 -26.84
CA TYR A 279 5.42 11.14 -26.75
C TYR A 279 6.45 11.20 -25.62
N ASN A 280 6.31 10.30 -24.64
CA ASN A 280 7.31 10.08 -23.60
C ASN A 280 8.04 8.74 -23.84
N PRO A 281 9.34 8.74 -24.16
CA PRO A 281 10.10 7.51 -24.43
C PRO A 281 10.17 6.58 -23.22
N GLU A 282 10.17 7.11 -21.99
CA GLU A 282 10.12 6.31 -20.76
C GLU A 282 8.83 5.50 -20.68
N LYS A 283 7.72 6.17 -20.97
CA LYS A 283 6.39 5.57 -20.94
C LYS A 283 6.27 4.51 -22.04
N ALA A 284 6.70 4.81 -23.26
CA ALA A 284 6.68 3.85 -24.36
C ALA A 284 7.51 2.58 -24.05
N LEU A 285 8.66 2.75 -23.40
CA LEU A 285 9.49 1.63 -22.96
C LEU A 285 8.80 0.80 -21.87
N LYS A 286 8.19 1.44 -20.87
CA LYS A 286 7.42 0.76 -19.81
C LYS A 286 6.19 0.05 -20.38
N ASP A 287 5.47 0.68 -21.31
CA ASP A 287 4.29 0.11 -21.98
C ASP A 287 4.67 -1.17 -22.75
N SER A 288 5.87 -1.26 -23.34
CA SER A 288 6.36 -2.48 -23.99
C SER A 288 6.54 -3.67 -23.03
N LEU A 289 6.70 -3.40 -21.73
CA LEU A 289 6.91 -4.42 -20.70
C LEU A 289 5.62 -4.86 -19.99
N GLN A 290 4.52 -4.13 -20.21
CA GLN A 290 3.24 -4.35 -19.54
C GLN A 290 2.72 -5.81 -19.66
N PRO A 291 2.84 -6.52 -20.80
CA PRO A 291 2.39 -7.91 -20.89
C PRO A 291 3.14 -8.85 -19.93
N TYR A 292 4.44 -8.63 -19.75
CA TYR A 292 5.28 -9.44 -18.85
C TYR A 292 5.01 -9.10 -17.39
N GLU A 293 4.76 -7.82 -17.08
CA GLU A 293 4.33 -7.39 -15.75
C GLU A 293 3.01 -8.04 -15.35
N ALA A 294 2.00 -8.00 -16.22
CA ALA A 294 0.70 -8.61 -15.98
C ALA A 294 0.80 -10.12 -15.73
N ALA A 295 1.61 -10.82 -16.53
CA ALA A 295 1.87 -12.25 -16.35
C ALA A 295 2.61 -12.55 -15.04
N TYR A 296 3.62 -11.74 -14.69
CA TYR A 296 4.34 -11.85 -13.42
C TYR A 296 3.39 -11.66 -12.23
N LEU A 297 2.58 -10.60 -12.24
CA LEU A 297 1.61 -10.29 -11.19
C LEU A 297 0.55 -11.39 -11.06
N SER A 298 0.03 -11.92 -12.18
CA SER A 298 -0.91 -13.03 -12.19
C SER A 298 -0.32 -14.28 -11.54
N LYS A 299 0.88 -14.70 -11.94
CA LYS A 299 1.60 -15.84 -11.32
C LYS A 299 1.95 -15.58 -9.86
N SER A 300 2.24 -14.33 -9.50
CA SER A 300 2.51 -13.93 -8.12
C SER A 300 1.27 -14.13 -7.25
N LEU A 301 0.09 -13.79 -7.76
CA LEU A 301 -1.18 -13.97 -7.07
C LEU A 301 -1.54 -15.44 -6.92
N SER A 302 -1.37 -16.25 -7.98
CA SER A 302 -1.56 -17.71 -7.91
C SER A 302 -0.67 -18.33 -6.83
N ARG A 303 0.63 -18.00 -6.81
CA ARG A 303 1.57 -18.48 -5.79
C ARG A 303 1.15 -18.13 -4.35
N LEU A 304 0.50 -16.98 -4.16
CA LEU A 304 -0.03 -16.56 -2.85
C LEU A 304 -1.35 -17.27 -2.50
N PHE A 305 -2.18 -17.55 -3.49
CA PHE A 305 -3.49 -18.18 -3.30
C PHE A 305 -3.38 -19.70 -3.10
N ASP A 306 -2.42 -20.36 -3.75
CA ASP A 306 -2.28 -21.82 -3.73
C ASP A 306 -2.13 -22.40 -2.30
N PRO A 307 -1.26 -21.85 -1.41
CA PRO A 307 -1.17 -22.33 -0.03
C PRO A 307 -2.49 -22.18 0.74
N ILE A 308 -3.22 -21.07 0.53
CA ILE A 308 -4.52 -20.83 1.17
C ILE A 308 -5.57 -21.81 0.62
N ASN A 309 -5.54 -22.12 -0.68
CA ASN A 309 -6.43 -23.09 -1.30
C ASN A 309 -6.16 -24.51 -0.84
N LEU A 310 -4.91 -24.84 -0.56
CA LEU A 310 -4.52 -26.15 -0.04
C LEU A 310 -4.95 -26.33 1.42
N VAL A 311 -4.69 -25.34 2.28
CA VAL A 311 -4.96 -25.40 3.72
C VAL A 311 -6.45 -25.21 4.02
N LEU A 312 -7.13 -24.34 3.27
CA LEU A 312 -8.55 -24.04 3.42
C LEU A 312 -9.30 -24.44 2.14
N PRO A 313 -9.50 -25.74 1.88
CA PRO A 313 -10.27 -26.20 0.73
C PRO A 313 -11.74 -25.78 0.86
N MET A 314 -12.42 -25.62 -0.29
CA MET A 314 -13.85 -25.32 -0.30
C MET A 314 -14.62 -26.44 0.40
N GLY A 315 -15.37 -26.10 1.46
CA GLY A 315 -16.11 -27.06 2.29
C GLY A 315 -15.29 -27.75 3.40
N GLY A 316 -14.02 -27.38 3.58
CA GLY A 316 -13.25 -27.77 4.76
C GLY A 316 -13.92 -27.28 6.04
N ARG A 317 -13.87 -28.08 7.11
CA ARG A 317 -14.42 -27.72 8.44
C ARG A 317 -13.36 -27.40 9.49
N ASN A 318 -12.09 -27.60 9.13
CA ASN A 318 -10.99 -27.50 10.08
C ASN A 318 -10.26 -26.18 9.91
N PRO A 319 -10.00 -25.45 11.01
CA PRO A 319 -9.12 -24.30 10.99
C PRO A 319 -7.67 -24.73 10.66
N PRO A 320 -6.85 -23.81 10.14
CA PRO A 320 -5.49 -24.13 9.75
C PRO A 320 -4.63 -24.43 10.99
N SER A 321 -3.71 -25.37 10.87
CA SER A 321 -2.72 -25.66 11.92
C SER A 321 -1.65 -24.55 12.00
N ASN A 322 -0.89 -24.53 13.10
CA ASN A 322 0.16 -23.53 13.30
C ASN A 322 1.24 -23.60 12.20
N ASP A 323 1.64 -24.80 11.79
CA ASP A 323 2.68 -24.99 10.75
C ASP A 323 2.19 -24.53 9.36
N GLU A 324 0.92 -24.79 9.06
CA GLU A 324 0.27 -24.35 7.82
C GLU A 324 0.14 -22.82 7.77
N LEU A 325 -0.24 -22.19 8.90
CA LEU A 325 -0.26 -20.74 9.03
C LEU A 325 1.12 -20.12 8.87
N ASP A 326 2.15 -20.71 9.48
CA ASP A 326 3.52 -20.24 9.34
C ASP A 326 4.01 -20.32 7.90
N SER A 327 3.59 -21.35 7.15
CA SER A 327 3.87 -21.46 5.71
C SER A 327 3.19 -20.36 4.89
N ILE A 328 1.91 -20.06 5.18
CA ILE A 328 1.17 -18.96 4.54
C ILE A 328 1.83 -17.61 4.87
N ILE A 329 2.12 -17.37 6.15
CA ILE A 329 2.77 -16.14 6.63
C ILE A 329 4.14 -15.96 5.99
N LYS A 330 4.97 -17.01 5.91
CA LYS A 330 6.27 -16.97 5.24
C LYS A 330 6.13 -16.65 3.76
N THR A 331 5.11 -17.18 3.09
CA THR A 331 4.87 -16.92 1.67
C THR A 331 4.45 -15.46 1.44
N ILE A 332 3.52 -14.94 2.24
CA ILE A 332 3.12 -13.53 2.21
C ILE A 332 4.31 -12.63 2.53
N SER A 333 5.07 -12.95 3.57
CA SER A 333 6.25 -12.18 4.00
C SER A 333 7.34 -12.18 2.94
N ARG A 334 7.63 -13.32 2.29
CA ARG A 334 8.63 -13.40 1.22
C ARG A 334 8.26 -12.53 0.01
N GLN A 335 6.97 -12.30 -0.20
CA GLN A 335 6.46 -11.57 -1.35
C GLN A 335 6.21 -10.09 -1.05
N ALA A 336 5.79 -9.77 0.17
CA ALA A 336 5.50 -8.41 0.64
C ALA A 336 6.70 -7.73 1.33
N ALA A 337 7.60 -8.50 1.94
CA ALA A 337 8.74 -7.98 2.69
C ALA A 337 10.05 -8.21 1.92
N TYR A 338 10.72 -7.10 1.60
CA TYR A 338 12.07 -7.04 1.07
C TYR A 338 13.14 -7.37 2.11
N LEU A 339 12.93 -8.34 3.00
CA LEU A 339 13.80 -8.49 4.15
C LEU A 339 15.15 -9.13 3.78
N PRO A 340 16.28 -8.43 4.01
CA PRO A 340 17.58 -9.06 4.05
C PRO A 340 17.84 -9.76 5.40
N ASP A 341 16.99 -9.61 6.43
CA ASP A 341 17.48 -9.87 7.79
C ASP A 341 16.43 -10.17 8.89
N VAL A 342 15.62 -11.24 8.78
CA VAL A 342 14.78 -11.73 9.91
C VAL A 342 14.95 -13.24 10.15
N CYS A 343 16.15 -13.77 9.91
CA CYS A 343 16.49 -15.15 10.33
C CYS A 343 17.80 -15.27 11.11
N LEU A 344 18.46 -14.16 11.48
CA LEU A 344 19.76 -14.18 12.17
C LEU A 344 19.76 -13.82 13.66
N THR A 345 18.61 -13.58 14.30
CA THR A 345 18.60 -13.29 15.75
C THR A 345 18.19 -14.44 16.66
N GLU A 346 17.84 -15.62 16.13
CA GLU A 346 17.65 -16.82 16.95
C GLU A 346 18.10 -18.09 16.22
N ARG A 347 19.42 -18.37 16.22
CA ARG A 347 19.92 -19.75 16.11
C ARG A 347 21.08 -19.98 17.06
N HIS A 348 20.80 -20.75 18.10
CA HIS A 348 21.80 -21.54 18.79
C HIS A 348 22.53 -22.46 17.78
N HIS A 349 23.85 -22.41 17.85
CA HIS A 349 24.86 -23.37 17.36
C HIS A 349 24.34 -24.71 16.82
N SER A 350 24.33 -24.86 15.48
CA SER A 350 24.96 -25.99 14.78
C SER A 350 24.72 -25.89 13.27
N ASP A 351 25.81 -25.78 12.52
CA ASP A 351 26.03 -26.19 11.13
C ASP A 351 24.81 -26.48 10.24
N THR A 352 24.49 -25.53 9.36
CA THR A 352 24.42 -25.68 7.89
C THR A 352 23.92 -24.34 7.34
N ILE A 353 24.83 -23.54 6.81
CA ILE A 353 24.51 -22.27 6.13
C ILE A 353 23.78 -22.63 4.83
N PRO A 354 22.50 -22.24 4.62
CA PRO A 354 21.92 -22.35 3.29
C PRO A 354 22.65 -21.37 2.35
N PRO A 355 22.89 -21.75 1.09
CA PRO A 355 23.71 -20.94 0.18
C PRO A 355 23.11 -19.54 0.00
N LEU A 356 23.96 -18.53 0.12
CA LEU A 356 23.68 -17.09 -0.07
C LEU A 356 23.05 -16.72 -1.43
N ASP A 357 22.92 -17.69 -2.35
CA ASP A 357 22.50 -17.48 -3.74
C ASP A 357 20.98 -17.27 -3.93
N VAL A 358 20.16 -17.59 -2.92
CA VAL A 358 18.69 -17.36 -2.98
C VAL A 358 18.29 -15.95 -2.51
N MET A 359 19.20 -15.22 -1.84
CA MET A 359 18.91 -13.91 -1.25
C MET A 359 19.06 -12.76 -2.25
N LEU A 360 19.88 -12.93 -3.29
CA LEU A 360 20.13 -11.90 -4.30
C LEU A 360 18.96 -11.70 -5.28
N GLU A 361 18.10 -12.72 -5.46
CA GLU A 361 16.96 -12.67 -6.39
C GLU A 361 15.69 -12.00 -5.81
N LEU A 362 15.63 -11.79 -4.49
CA LEU A 362 14.40 -11.34 -3.81
C LEU A 362 14.33 -9.82 -3.58
N ASN A 363 15.37 -9.07 -3.96
CA ASN A 363 15.42 -7.61 -3.83
C ASN A 363 14.74 -6.88 -5.01
N VAL A 364 13.68 -7.47 -5.54
CA VAL A 364 13.32 -7.36 -6.95
C VAL A 364 12.28 -6.25 -7.20
N ALA A 365 11.44 -5.94 -6.22
CA ALA A 365 10.47 -4.84 -6.29
C ALA A 365 10.97 -3.53 -5.61
N SER A 366 12.19 -3.47 -5.06
CA SER A 366 12.77 -2.23 -4.48
C SER A 366 13.25 -1.30 -5.59
N VAL A 367 13.22 -1.83 -6.81
CA VAL A 367 13.62 -1.25 -8.07
C VAL A 367 12.58 -0.26 -8.60
N ASP A 368 11.29 -0.44 -8.26
CA ASP A 368 10.20 0.41 -8.76
C ASP A 368 9.02 0.49 -7.77
N PRO A 369 8.55 1.71 -7.40
CA PRO A 369 7.47 1.90 -6.44
C PRO A 369 6.10 1.42 -6.95
N ASN A 370 5.85 1.38 -8.26
CA ASN A 370 4.58 0.90 -8.82
C ASN A 370 4.50 -0.62 -8.72
N LEU A 371 5.60 -1.32 -9.02
CA LEU A 371 5.67 -2.77 -8.83
C LEU A 371 5.53 -3.15 -7.35
N ALA A 372 6.17 -2.40 -6.44
CA ALA A 372 6.02 -2.57 -4.99
C ALA A 372 4.55 -2.47 -4.54
N LEU A 373 3.83 -1.45 -5.05
CA LEU A 373 2.41 -1.26 -4.80
C LEU A 373 1.56 -2.40 -5.38
N ALA A 374 1.83 -2.84 -6.61
CA ALA A 374 1.09 -3.93 -7.26
C ALA A 374 1.25 -5.27 -6.51
N VAL A 375 2.47 -5.59 -6.06
CA VAL A 375 2.74 -6.78 -5.26
C VAL A 375 2.06 -6.69 -3.89
N SER A 376 2.09 -5.51 -3.25
CA SER A 376 1.40 -5.28 -1.97
C SER A 376 -0.12 -5.42 -2.09
N LYS A 377 -0.71 -4.97 -3.22
CA LYS A 377 -2.12 -5.23 -3.53
C LYS A 377 -2.43 -6.71 -3.69
N ASN A 378 -1.54 -7.51 -4.27
CA ASN A 378 -1.72 -8.97 -4.34
C ASN A 378 -1.63 -9.63 -2.97
N ALA A 379 -0.72 -9.18 -2.10
CA ALA A 379 -0.68 -9.62 -0.70
C ALA A 379 -1.97 -9.23 0.05
N ALA A 380 -2.48 -8.01 -0.14
CA ALA A 380 -3.76 -7.57 0.43
C ALA A 380 -4.94 -8.45 -0.03
N LYS A 381 -5.04 -8.75 -1.33
CA LYS A 381 -6.04 -9.70 -1.88
C LYS A 381 -5.91 -11.10 -1.27
N THR A 382 -4.70 -11.52 -0.93
CA THR A 382 -4.42 -12.81 -0.31
C THR A 382 -4.93 -12.86 1.14
N VAL A 383 -4.71 -11.80 1.90
CA VAL A 383 -5.31 -11.63 3.24
C VAL A 383 -6.83 -11.61 3.15
N GLN A 384 -7.41 -10.90 2.17
CA GLN A 384 -8.86 -10.90 1.94
C GLN A 384 -9.41 -12.30 1.62
N LEU A 385 -8.73 -13.06 0.76
CA LEU A 385 -9.11 -14.46 0.48
C LEU A 385 -9.07 -15.31 1.76
N PHE A 386 -8.05 -15.13 2.59
CA PHE A 386 -7.96 -15.80 3.88
C PHE A 386 -9.13 -15.44 4.80
N CYS A 387 -9.55 -14.17 4.85
CA CYS A 387 -10.73 -13.72 5.60
C CYS A 387 -12.01 -14.40 5.08
N VAL A 388 -12.27 -14.35 3.78
CA VAL A 388 -13.48 -14.96 3.17
C VAL A 388 -13.58 -16.45 3.50
N LYS A 389 -12.45 -17.17 3.43
CA LYS A 389 -12.44 -18.59 3.79
C LYS A 389 -12.55 -18.85 5.28
N SER A 390 -11.95 -18.00 6.11
CA SER A 390 -12.08 -18.07 7.57
C SER A 390 -13.52 -17.83 8.00
N GLU A 391 -14.22 -16.90 7.36
CA GLU A 391 -15.64 -16.63 7.60
C GLU A 391 -16.51 -17.86 7.32
N GLN A 392 -16.24 -18.60 6.24
CA GLN A 392 -16.94 -19.85 5.90
C GLN A 392 -16.73 -20.97 6.94
N LEU A 393 -15.67 -20.91 7.74
CA LEU A 393 -15.42 -21.85 8.82
C LEU A 393 -16.17 -21.51 10.11
N LEU A 394 -16.63 -20.27 10.27
CA LEU A 394 -17.27 -19.82 11.50
C LEU A 394 -18.61 -20.54 11.71
N CYS A 395 -18.83 -20.97 12.94
CA CYS A 395 -20.13 -21.42 13.41
C CYS A 395 -20.96 -20.20 13.85
N THR A 396 -22.16 -20.06 13.30
CA THR A 396 -23.08 -18.93 13.56
C THR A 396 -24.40 -19.34 14.22
N GLN A 397 -24.57 -20.64 14.52
CA GLN A 397 -25.78 -21.20 15.16
C GLN A 397 -25.68 -21.15 16.69
N GLY A 398 -26.75 -21.53 17.42
CA GLY A 398 -26.79 -21.49 18.90
C GLY A 398 -25.63 -22.21 19.63
N GLU A 399 -24.96 -23.16 18.98
CA GLU A 399 -23.72 -23.77 19.45
C GLU A 399 -22.59 -22.76 19.70
N CYS A 400 -22.55 -21.61 19.00
CA CYS A 400 -21.49 -20.62 19.14
C CYS A 400 -21.69 -19.66 20.32
N SER A 401 -22.93 -19.46 20.77
CA SER A 401 -23.28 -18.45 21.78
C SER A 401 -23.57 -19.01 23.17
N GLN A 402 -23.70 -20.33 23.35
CA GLN A 402 -24.07 -20.90 24.65
C GLN A 402 -23.04 -20.58 25.77
N VAL A 403 -23.53 -20.27 26.97
CA VAL A 403 -22.70 -19.90 28.15
C VAL A 403 -23.04 -20.72 29.42
N ILE A 404 -23.68 -21.88 29.23
CA ILE A 404 -24.20 -22.70 30.34
C ILE A 404 -23.27 -23.90 30.60
N GLY A 405 -22.86 -24.59 29.54
CA GLY A 405 -22.08 -25.82 29.57
C GLY A 405 -20.64 -25.63 29.11
N PRO A 406 -19.82 -26.70 29.08
CA PRO A 406 -18.44 -26.63 28.58
C PRO A 406 -18.41 -26.17 27.12
N LEU A 407 -17.23 -25.75 26.65
CA LEU A 407 -17.07 -25.24 25.28
C LEU A 407 -17.64 -26.23 24.26
N THR A 408 -18.44 -25.72 23.33
CA THR A 408 -18.92 -26.52 22.20
C THR A 408 -17.80 -26.70 21.17
N GLU A 409 -17.98 -27.64 20.24
CA GLU A 409 -17.07 -27.75 19.09
C GLU A 409 -17.12 -26.51 18.19
N GLY A 410 -18.30 -25.88 18.06
CA GLY A 410 -18.47 -24.63 17.31
C GLY A 410 -17.66 -23.48 17.93
N GLN A 411 -17.71 -23.33 19.26
CA GLN A 411 -16.92 -22.34 19.98
C GLN A 411 -15.41 -22.60 19.86
N ARG A 412 -14.97 -23.85 20.03
CA ARG A 412 -13.56 -24.23 19.82
C ARG A 412 -13.08 -23.89 18.41
N ARG A 413 -13.91 -24.15 17.39
CA ARG A 413 -13.61 -23.79 16.00
C ARG A 413 -13.50 -22.28 15.81
N ASN A 414 -14.46 -21.50 16.29
CA ASN A 414 -14.43 -20.05 16.19
C ASN A 414 -13.17 -19.47 16.87
N VAL A 415 -12.84 -19.95 18.07
CA VAL A 415 -11.60 -19.57 18.77
C VAL A 415 -10.36 -19.85 17.92
N ALA A 416 -10.26 -21.04 17.33
CA ALA A 416 -9.12 -21.40 16.49
C ALA A 416 -9.02 -20.53 15.22
N VAL A 417 -10.15 -20.22 14.58
CA VAL A 417 -10.21 -19.31 13.42
C VAL A 417 -9.76 -17.90 13.82
N ILE A 418 -10.28 -17.36 14.93
CA ILE A 418 -9.92 -16.02 15.43
C ILE A 418 -8.43 -15.95 15.80
N ASN A 419 -7.88 -16.99 16.44
CA ASN A 419 -6.45 -17.07 16.73
C ASN A 419 -5.60 -17.09 15.44
N SER A 420 -6.08 -17.75 14.39
CA SER A 420 -5.43 -17.80 13.08
C SER A 420 -5.42 -16.42 12.41
N LEU A 421 -6.57 -15.73 12.43
CA LEU A 421 -6.73 -14.36 11.93
C LEU A 421 -5.82 -13.38 12.69
N TYR A 422 -5.75 -13.49 14.01
CA TYR A 422 -4.91 -12.65 14.85
C TYR A 422 -3.42 -12.85 14.55
N ARG A 423 -2.95 -14.09 14.36
CA ARG A 423 -1.56 -14.37 13.98
C ARG A 423 -1.20 -13.79 12.62
N LEU A 424 -2.10 -13.95 11.64
CA LEU A 424 -1.92 -13.34 10.32
C LEU A 424 -1.85 -11.81 10.44
N GLN A 425 -2.75 -11.19 11.22
CA GLN A 425 -2.74 -9.75 11.46
C GLN A 425 -1.41 -9.29 12.08
N GLN A 426 -0.90 -9.99 13.10
CA GLN A 426 0.38 -9.66 13.73
C GLN A 426 1.54 -9.75 12.73
N ALA A 427 1.56 -10.77 11.88
CA ALA A 427 2.59 -10.92 10.87
C ALA A 427 2.56 -9.79 9.84
N VAL A 428 1.38 -9.43 9.33
CA VAL A 428 1.23 -8.33 8.37
C VAL A 428 1.55 -6.98 9.01
N ASN A 429 1.13 -6.73 10.26
CA ASN A 429 1.51 -5.52 11.01
C ASN A 429 3.03 -5.39 11.17
N LYS A 430 3.75 -6.50 11.40
CA LYS A 430 5.22 -6.50 11.45
C LYS A 430 5.83 -6.12 10.09
N ILE A 431 5.23 -6.56 8.97
CA ILE A 431 5.67 -6.18 7.62
C ILE A 431 5.47 -4.67 7.39
N VAL A 432 4.32 -4.12 7.80
CA VAL A 432 4.00 -2.69 7.65
C VAL A 432 4.87 -1.82 8.55
N SER A 433 5.15 -2.27 9.78
CA SER A 433 5.91 -1.50 10.80
C SER A 433 7.43 -1.66 10.70
N GLY A 434 7.92 -2.66 9.95
CA GLY A 434 9.35 -2.90 9.75
C GLY A 434 10.04 -1.71 9.09
N SER A 435 10.93 -1.04 9.83
CA SER A 435 11.58 0.21 9.39
C SER A 435 12.38 0.02 8.09
N GLY A 436 11.94 0.67 7.02
CA GLY A 436 12.78 0.96 5.83
C GLY A 436 12.28 0.43 4.48
N VAL A 437 11.10 -0.17 4.38
CA VAL A 437 10.87 -1.15 3.28
C VAL A 437 9.60 -0.96 2.43
N CYS A 438 8.55 -0.28 2.90
CA CYS A 438 7.29 -0.16 2.15
C CYS A 438 7.01 1.30 1.72
N VAL A 439 6.69 1.51 0.44
CA VAL A 439 6.25 2.82 -0.10
C VAL A 439 4.92 3.21 0.56
N PRO A 440 4.63 4.47 0.92
CA PRO A 440 3.41 4.82 1.67
C PRO A 440 2.09 4.26 1.10
N PRO A 441 1.82 4.30 -0.22
CA PRO A 441 0.60 3.72 -0.79
C PRO A 441 0.53 2.19 -0.66
N ALA A 442 1.68 1.51 -0.59
CA ALA A 442 1.76 0.07 -0.41
C ALA A 442 1.48 -0.31 1.05
N ALA A 443 1.96 0.50 2.01
CA ALA A 443 1.64 0.36 3.42
C ALA A 443 0.14 0.59 3.67
N GLU A 444 -0.46 1.62 3.07
CA GLU A 444 -1.91 1.89 3.15
C GLU A 444 -2.75 0.72 2.62
N ALA A 445 -2.35 0.13 1.48
CA ALA A 445 -3.05 -1.03 0.91
C ALA A 445 -3.05 -2.26 1.86
N LEU A 446 -1.97 -2.47 2.60
CA LEU A 446 -1.88 -3.53 3.60
C LEU A 446 -2.63 -3.17 4.90
N SER A 447 -2.54 -1.92 5.37
CA SER A 447 -3.29 -1.48 6.55
C SER A 447 -4.81 -1.59 6.34
N SER A 448 -5.31 -1.22 5.16
CA SER A 448 -6.73 -1.34 4.82
C SER A 448 -7.24 -2.79 4.85
N CYS A 449 -6.42 -3.79 4.48
CA CYS A 449 -6.85 -5.19 4.58
C CYS A 449 -6.88 -5.70 6.03
N LEU A 450 -6.10 -5.11 6.93
CA LEU A 450 -6.12 -5.46 8.35
C LEU A 450 -7.38 -5.00 9.06
N GLU A 451 -8.00 -3.90 8.61
CA GLU A 451 -9.33 -3.49 9.08
C GLU A 451 -10.38 -4.58 8.82
N ALA A 452 -10.36 -5.21 7.63
CA ALA A 452 -11.25 -6.31 7.31
C ALA A 452 -11.03 -7.54 8.20
N VAL A 453 -9.78 -7.82 8.59
CA VAL A 453 -9.45 -8.88 9.56
C VAL A 453 -10.06 -8.56 10.94
N GLN A 454 -9.93 -7.32 11.41
CA GLN A 454 -10.49 -6.87 12.69
C GLN A 454 -12.02 -6.98 12.71
N VAL A 455 -12.68 -6.51 11.65
CA VAL A 455 -14.14 -6.60 11.52
C VAL A 455 -14.62 -8.05 11.58
N LEU A 456 -13.93 -8.97 10.90
CA LEU A 456 -14.27 -10.39 10.94
C LEU A 456 -14.06 -10.99 12.34
N MET A 457 -12.96 -10.65 13.02
CA MET A 457 -12.72 -11.09 14.40
C MET A 457 -13.82 -10.60 15.36
N SER A 458 -14.22 -9.32 15.26
CA SER A 458 -15.32 -8.74 16.04
C SER A 458 -16.65 -9.45 15.77
N SER A 459 -17.00 -9.61 14.50
CA SER A 459 -18.22 -10.31 14.09
C SER A 459 -18.26 -11.76 14.63
N ALA A 460 -17.12 -12.45 14.64
CA ALA A 460 -17.01 -13.83 15.10
C ALA A 460 -17.15 -14.00 16.63
N VAL A 461 -16.71 -13.01 17.42
CA VAL A 461 -16.80 -13.04 18.89
C VAL A 461 -18.14 -12.48 19.40
N GLN A 462 -18.77 -11.59 18.65
CA GLN A 462 -19.98 -10.86 19.05
C GLN A 462 -21.12 -11.75 19.59
N PRO A 463 -21.48 -12.90 18.99
CA PRO A 463 -22.57 -13.74 19.50
C PRO A 463 -22.31 -14.27 20.91
N LEU A 464 -21.06 -14.57 21.25
CA LEU A 464 -20.67 -15.02 22.58
C LEU A 464 -20.72 -13.85 23.57
N LEU A 465 -20.19 -12.68 23.21
CA LEU A 465 -20.25 -11.47 24.03
C LEU A 465 -21.70 -11.09 24.36
N GLN A 466 -22.58 -11.14 23.36
CA GLN A 466 -23.99 -10.83 23.54
C GLN A 466 -24.65 -11.80 24.53
N SER A 467 -24.44 -13.11 24.36
CA SER A 467 -25.02 -14.09 25.28
C SER A 467 -24.49 -13.97 26.72
N VAL A 468 -23.22 -13.62 26.89
CA VAL A 468 -22.64 -13.29 28.21
C VAL A 468 -23.33 -12.07 28.79
N SER A 469 -23.49 -10.99 28.01
CA SER A 469 -24.18 -9.76 28.44
C SER A 469 -25.62 -10.04 28.86
N ASP A 470 -26.38 -10.76 28.04
CA ASP A 470 -27.79 -11.11 28.30
C ASP A 470 -27.92 -11.96 29.57
N SER A 471 -26.98 -12.89 29.80
CA SER A 471 -26.96 -13.73 30.99
C SER A 471 -26.62 -12.93 32.25
N ILE A 472 -25.68 -11.98 32.17
CA ILE A 472 -25.38 -11.05 33.26
C ILE A 472 -26.60 -10.20 33.60
N GLU A 473 -27.30 -9.67 32.59
CA GLU A 473 -28.53 -8.91 32.78
C GLU A 473 -29.62 -9.76 33.46
N ALA A 474 -29.83 -10.98 32.99
CA ALA A 474 -30.78 -11.92 33.60
C ALA A 474 -30.46 -12.20 35.07
N ILE A 475 -29.19 -12.41 35.42
CA ILE A 475 -28.75 -12.61 36.82
C ILE A 475 -29.03 -11.33 37.64
N ILE A 476 -28.68 -10.14 37.13
CA ILE A 476 -28.91 -8.87 37.85
C ILE A 476 -30.41 -8.63 38.08
N ILE A 477 -31.29 -9.00 37.14
CA ILE A 477 -32.74 -8.85 37.30
C ILE A 477 -33.28 -9.68 38.48
N THR A 478 -32.65 -10.81 38.82
CA THR A 478 -33.04 -11.62 39.99
C THR A 478 -32.88 -10.89 41.32
N LEU A 479 -32.17 -9.74 41.36
CA LEU A 479 -32.16 -8.79 42.48
C LEU A 479 -33.58 -8.51 43.00
N HIS A 480 -34.57 -8.35 42.11
CA HIS A 480 -35.95 -8.03 42.48
C HIS A 480 -36.70 -9.19 43.15
N GLN A 481 -36.11 -10.39 43.17
CA GLN A 481 -36.66 -11.56 43.86
C GLN A 481 -36.20 -11.66 45.32
N GLU A 482 -35.17 -10.90 45.71
CA GLU A 482 -34.69 -10.85 47.09
C GLU A 482 -35.47 -9.84 47.96
N ASP A 483 -35.55 -10.11 49.26
CA ASP A 483 -36.20 -9.22 50.21
C ASP A 483 -35.24 -8.16 50.78
N PHE A 484 -35.46 -6.90 50.38
CA PHE A 484 -34.74 -5.71 50.85
C PHE A 484 -35.57 -4.84 51.82
N SER A 485 -36.75 -5.31 52.25
CA SER A 485 -37.66 -4.56 53.11
C SER A 485 -37.27 -4.59 54.60
N GLY A 486 -36.44 -5.55 54.99
CA GLY A 486 -36.15 -5.87 56.38
C GLY A 486 -35.46 -4.75 57.19
N PRO A 487 -35.68 -4.74 58.53
CA PRO A 487 -34.98 -3.86 59.46
C PRO A 487 -33.49 -4.24 59.61
N LEU A 488 -32.70 -3.41 60.28
CA LEU A 488 -31.30 -3.72 60.60
C LEU A 488 -31.22 -5.06 61.35
N SER A 489 -30.30 -5.93 60.92
CA SER A 489 -30.06 -7.21 61.60
C SER A 489 -29.51 -6.99 63.00
N ASN A 490 -29.79 -7.92 63.93
CA ASN A 490 -29.32 -7.83 65.32
C ASN A 490 -27.79 -7.62 65.38
N PRO A 491 -27.28 -6.72 66.26
CA PRO A 491 -25.86 -6.42 66.37
C PRO A 491 -24.97 -7.62 66.75
N ASP A 492 -25.55 -8.71 67.26
CA ASP A 492 -24.85 -9.95 67.63
C ASP A 492 -24.51 -10.88 66.44
N LYS A 493 -24.92 -10.54 65.21
CA LYS A 493 -24.51 -11.24 63.97
C LYS A 493 -24.08 -10.23 62.89
N PRO A 494 -22.79 -9.86 62.86
CA PRO A 494 -22.29 -8.78 61.99
C PRO A 494 -22.11 -9.17 60.52
N ASP A 495 -22.28 -10.43 60.14
CA ASP A 495 -22.18 -10.83 58.73
C ASP A 495 -23.45 -10.39 58.00
N VAL A 496 -23.32 -9.33 57.20
CA VAL A 496 -24.24 -9.08 56.08
C VAL A 496 -23.79 -10.02 54.97
N PRO A 497 -24.46 -11.18 54.77
CA PRO A 497 -24.04 -12.12 53.74
C PRO A 497 -24.14 -11.47 52.36
N CYS A 498 -23.16 -11.75 51.50
CA CYS A 498 -23.25 -11.41 50.07
C CYS A 498 -24.53 -12.02 49.48
N SER A 499 -25.32 -11.18 48.80
CA SER A 499 -26.59 -11.56 48.19
C SER A 499 -26.42 -12.71 47.20
N LEU A 500 -27.44 -13.53 47.02
CA LEU A 500 -27.35 -14.77 46.25
C LEU A 500 -27.09 -14.48 44.77
N TYR A 501 -27.82 -13.52 44.19
CA TYR A 501 -27.62 -13.10 42.80
C TYR A 501 -26.18 -12.59 42.57
N MET A 502 -25.56 -11.98 43.58
CA MET A 502 -24.21 -11.44 43.46
C MET A 502 -23.15 -12.54 43.52
N LYS A 503 -23.36 -13.57 44.36
CA LYS A 503 -22.53 -14.79 44.33
C LYS A 503 -22.65 -15.52 43.00
N GLU A 504 -23.87 -15.62 42.47
CA GLU A 504 -24.14 -16.22 41.16
C GLU A 504 -23.44 -15.43 40.05
N LEU A 505 -23.54 -14.10 40.06
CA LEU A 505 -22.88 -13.22 39.11
C LEU A 505 -21.35 -13.39 39.13
N GLN A 506 -20.74 -13.37 40.32
CA GLN A 506 -19.30 -13.60 40.48
C GLN A 506 -18.87 -14.96 39.94
N GLY A 507 -19.63 -16.01 40.29
CA GLY A 507 -19.37 -17.37 39.81
C GLY A 507 -19.54 -17.51 38.30
N PHE A 508 -20.56 -16.87 37.72
CA PHE A 508 -20.80 -16.85 36.29
C PHE A 508 -19.67 -16.14 35.53
N ILE A 509 -19.33 -14.91 35.90
CA ILE A 509 -18.27 -14.13 35.24
C ILE A 509 -16.92 -14.85 35.33
N SER A 510 -16.58 -15.38 36.52
CA SER A 510 -15.32 -16.10 36.71
C SER A 510 -15.24 -17.34 35.82
N ARG A 511 -16.33 -18.11 35.71
CA ARG A 511 -16.41 -19.24 34.77
C ARG A 511 -16.32 -18.79 33.33
N VAL A 512 -17.01 -17.72 32.95
CA VAL A 512 -17.01 -17.24 31.56
C VAL A 512 -15.60 -16.88 31.09
N MET A 513 -14.83 -16.18 31.92
CA MET A 513 -13.44 -15.84 31.62
C MET A 513 -12.54 -17.07 31.57
N ALA A 514 -12.70 -17.97 32.55
CA ALA A 514 -11.87 -19.16 32.68
C ALA A 514 -12.17 -20.24 31.64
N ASP A 515 -13.42 -20.37 31.19
CA ASP A 515 -13.84 -21.43 30.29
C ASP A 515 -13.87 -20.93 28.85
N TYR A 516 -14.49 -19.79 28.53
CA TYR A 516 -14.59 -19.33 27.14
C TYR A 516 -13.43 -18.44 26.72
N PHE A 517 -13.22 -17.32 27.41
CA PHE A 517 -12.33 -16.28 26.91
C PHE A 517 -10.83 -16.57 27.04
N ARG A 518 -10.40 -17.45 27.95
CA ARG A 518 -8.97 -17.82 28.12
C ARG A 518 -8.30 -18.39 26.87
N HIS A 519 -9.09 -18.93 25.94
CA HIS A 519 -8.58 -19.66 24.77
C HIS A 519 -8.20 -18.73 23.60
N PHE A 520 -8.57 -17.45 23.68
CA PHE A 520 -8.19 -16.44 22.69
C PHE A 520 -6.77 -15.92 22.96
N GLN A 521 -5.96 -15.87 21.91
CA GLN A 521 -4.59 -15.32 21.96
C GLN A 521 -4.60 -13.79 21.88
N CYS A 522 -5.65 -13.19 21.31
CA CYS A 522 -5.86 -11.75 21.20
C CYS A 522 -6.37 -11.15 22.52
N VAL A 523 -5.59 -11.29 23.60
CA VAL A 523 -5.99 -10.89 24.95
C VAL A 523 -6.42 -9.42 25.02
N ASP A 524 -5.70 -8.53 24.32
CA ASP A 524 -6.02 -7.10 24.37
C ASP A 524 -7.38 -6.76 23.77
N PHE A 525 -7.67 -7.37 22.62
CA PHE A 525 -8.94 -7.26 21.90
C PHE A 525 -10.12 -7.81 22.71
N ILE A 526 -9.92 -8.92 23.42
CA ILE A 526 -10.95 -9.51 24.28
C ILE A 526 -11.23 -8.60 25.48
N TYR A 527 -10.21 -8.06 26.13
CA TYR A 527 -10.41 -7.15 27.27
C TYR A 527 -11.14 -5.87 26.87
N GLU A 528 -10.83 -5.29 25.71
CA GLU A 528 -11.58 -4.13 25.18
C GLU A 528 -13.07 -4.46 25.01
N SER A 529 -13.37 -5.67 24.55
CA SER A 529 -14.74 -6.13 24.35
C SER A 529 -15.45 -6.42 25.69
N THR A 530 -14.82 -7.13 26.63
CA THR A 530 -15.42 -7.47 27.93
C THR A 530 -15.52 -6.28 28.88
N GLU A 531 -14.71 -5.25 28.68
CA GLU A 531 -14.81 -3.99 29.42
C GLU A 531 -16.16 -3.31 29.19
N SER A 532 -16.67 -3.33 27.96
CA SER A 532 -18.01 -2.81 27.64
C SER A 532 -19.13 -3.56 28.39
N ILE A 533 -18.97 -4.87 28.57
CA ILE A 533 -19.89 -5.71 29.34
C ILE A 533 -19.84 -5.33 30.83
N ALA A 534 -18.64 -5.11 31.39
CA ALA A 534 -18.48 -4.67 32.76
C ALA A 534 -19.13 -3.29 33.01
N GLN A 535 -18.92 -2.34 32.10
CA GLN A 535 -19.56 -1.03 32.15
C GLN A 535 -21.09 -1.15 32.17
N ARG A 536 -21.64 -1.95 31.24
CA ARG A 536 -23.08 -2.20 31.15
C ARG A 536 -23.64 -2.90 32.39
N ALA A 537 -22.93 -3.87 32.95
CA ALA A 537 -23.34 -4.59 34.16
C ALA A 537 -23.48 -3.65 35.36
N ILE A 538 -22.53 -2.71 35.53
CA ILE A 538 -22.60 -1.70 36.59
C ILE A 538 -23.81 -0.78 36.39
N GLU A 539 -24.06 -0.31 35.17
CA GLU A 539 -25.20 0.56 34.87
C GLU A 539 -26.53 -0.14 35.15
N LEU A 540 -26.67 -1.40 34.73
CA LEU A 540 -27.83 -2.24 34.99
C LEU A 540 -28.04 -2.44 36.49
N PHE A 541 -26.98 -2.75 37.23
CA PHE A 541 -27.06 -2.90 38.68
C PHE A 541 -27.52 -1.63 39.37
N ILE A 542 -26.94 -0.47 39.06
CA ILE A 542 -27.35 0.81 39.66
C ILE A 542 -28.81 1.12 39.32
N ARG A 543 -29.22 0.86 38.07
CA ARG A 543 -30.60 1.04 37.60
C ARG A 543 -31.57 0.16 38.39
N HIS A 544 -31.35 -1.16 38.42
CA HIS A 544 -32.23 -2.08 39.13
C HIS A 544 -32.23 -1.86 40.65
N SER A 545 -31.08 -1.50 41.22
CA SER A 545 -30.97 -1.09 42.63
C SER A 545 -31.81 0.15 42.94
N SER A 546 -31.90 1.09 42.00
CA SER A 546 -32.71 2.31 42.13
C SER A 546 -34.22 2.05 41.99
N LEU A 547 -34.63 0.86 41.55
CA LEU A 547 -36.03 0.44 41.39
C LEU A 547 -36.55 -0.38 42.57
N LEU A 548 -35.70 -0.74 43.53
CA LEU A 548 -36.08 -1.59 44.66
C LEU A 548 -37.09 -0.90 45.59
N ARG A 549 -38.26 -1.53 45.78
CA ARG A 549 -39.30 -1.04 46.68
C ARG A 549 -40.11 -2.21 47.25
N PRO A 550 -40.36 -2.26 48.58
CA PRO A 550 -39.87 -1.35 49.61
C PRO A 550 -38.40 -1.59 49.99
N LEU A 551 -37.69 -0.52 50.36
CA LEU A 551 -36.28 -0.56 50.77
C LEU A 551 -36.13 -0.13 52.25
N GLY A 552 -35.80 -1.08 53.13
CA GLY A 552 -35.57 -0.86 54.56
C GLY A 552 -34.11 -0.54 54.91
N GLU A 553 -33.84 -0.16 56.17
CA GLU A 553 -32.48 0.15 56.64
C GLU A 553 -31.52 -1.06 56.56
N GLY A 554 -32.01 -2.27 56.83
CA GLY A 554 -31.24 -3.50 56.63
C GLY A 554 -30.95 -3.78 55.15
N GLY A 555 -31.94 -3.51 54.28
CA GLY A 555 -31.78 -3.59 52.83
C GLY A 555 -30.74 -2.62 52.27
N LYS A 556 -30.69 -1.37 52.77
CA LYS A 556 -29.64 -0.39 52.40
C LYS A 556 -28.24 -0.88 52.75
N MET A 557 -28.06 -1.47 53.93
CA MET A 557 -26.78 -2.05 54.35
C MET A 557 -26.36 -3.22 53.45
N ARG A 558 -27.30 -4.10 53.09
CA ARG A 558 -27.05 -5.20 52.14
C ARG A 558 -26.67 -4.67 50.77
N LEU A 559 -27.42 -3.71 50.23
CA LEU A 559 -27.14 -3.10 48.93
C LEU A 559 -25.79 -2.36 48.90
N ALA A 560 -25.39 -1.75 50.01
CA ALA A 560 -24.08 -1.14 50.16
C ALA A 560 -22.94 -2.18 50.17
N ALA A 561 -23.17 -3.36 50.74
CA ALA A 561 -22.25 -4.50 50.62
C ALA A 561 -22.20 -5.02 49.18
N ASP A 562 -23.35 -5.14 48.52
CA ASP A 562 -23.45 -5.56 47.11
C ASP A 562 -22.73 -4.60 46.16
N CYS A 563 -22.70 -3.28 46.45
CA CYS A 563 -21.87 -2.34 45.68
C CYS A 563 -20.37 -2.71 45.71
N ALA A 564 -19.86 -3.19 46.84
CA ALA A 564 -18.48 -3.66 46.94
C ALA A 564 -18.30 -5.03 46.25
N GLN A 565 -19.29 -5.90 46.33
CA GLN A 565 -19.27 -7.20 45.68
C GLN A 565 -19.40 -7.11 44.16
N MET A 566 -20.10 -6.09 43.64
CA MET A 566 -20.18 -5.78 42.22
C MET A 566 -18.82 -5.37 41.66
N GLU A 567 -18.06 -4.55 42.41
CA GLU A 567 -16.69 -4.18 42.06
C GLU A 567 -15.79 -5.42 41.89
N LEU A 568 -15.93 -6.39 42.79
CA LEU A 568 -15.24 -7.69 42.70
C LEU A 568 -15.77 -8.57 41.56
N ALA A 569 -17.08 -8.52 41.29
CA ALA A 569 -17.72 -9.34 40.26
C ALA A 569 -17.26 -8.97 38.85
N VAL A 570 -17.10 -7.68 38.55
CA VAL A 570 -16.66 -7.23 37.21
C VAL A 570 -15.14 -7.23 37.04
N ALA A 571 -14.38 -7.38 38.13
CA ALA A 571 -12.92 -7.35 38.10
C ALA A 571 -12.29 -8.31 37.06
N PRO A 572 -12.80 -9.55 36.85
CA PRO A 572 -12.26 -10.45 35.83
C PRO A 572 -12.48 -9.98 34.37
N LEU A 573 -13.47 -9.12 34.11
CA LEU A 573 -13.83 -8.65 32.77
C LEU A 573 -12.97 -7.48 32.29
N CYS A 574 -12.14 -6.90 33.15
CA CYS A 574 -11.33 -5.72 32.83
C CYS A 574 -9.92 -5.88 33.40
N ARG A 575 -8.94 -5.15 32.84
CA ARG A 575 -7.57 -5.16 33.39
C ARG A 575 -7.51 -4.45 34.74
N ARG A 576 -8.24 -3.33 34.86
CA ARG A 576 -8.39 -2.55 36.08
C ARG A 576 -9.80 -1.95 36.14
N VAL A 577 -10.48 -2.10 37.27
CA VAL A 577 -11.84 -1.57 37.46
C VAL A 577 -11.88 -0.04 37.39
N SER A 578 -10.77 0.63 37.72
CA SER A 578 -10.61 2.08 37.57
C SER A 578 -10.75 2.58 36.14
N ASP A 579 -10.45 1.73 35.15
CA ASP A 579 -10.38 2.11 33.74
C ASP A 579 -11.79 2.16 33.12
N LEU A 580 -12.79 1.55 33.79
CA LEU A 580 -14.22 1.59 33.40
C LEU A 580 -14.84 2.99 33.39
N GLY A 581 -14.13 4.03 33.84
CA GLY A 581 -14.54 5.42 33.67
C GLY A 581 -15.81 5.81 34.42
N LYS A 582 -16.83 6.32 33.69
CA LYS A 582 -18.05 6.89 34.28
C LYS A 582 -18.87 5.86 35.07
N PRO A 583 -19.20 4.66 34.53
CA PRO A 583 -19.90 3.61 35.28
C PRO A 583 -19.27 3.28 36.64
N TYR A 584 -17.95 3.12 36.71
CA TYR A 584 -17.28 2.84 37.97
C TYR A 584 -17.39 3.99 38.97
N ARG A 585 -17.22 5.24 38.52
CA ARG A 585 -17.47 6.41 39.38
C ARG A 585 -18.92 6.46 39.88
N MET A 586 -19.89 6.05 39.06
CA MET A 586 -21.29 5.94 39.48
C MET A 586 -21.45 4.89 40.58
N LEU A 587 -20.85 3.71 40.45
CA LEU A 587 -20.91 2.66 41.47
C LEU A 587 -20.35 3.14 42.82
N ARG A 588 -19.17 3.75 42.78
CA ARG A 588 -18.50 4.31 43.97
C ARG A 588 -19.31 5.41 44.64
N SER A 589 -20.00 6.23 43.85
CA SER A 589 -20.86 7.31 44.34
C SER A 589 -22.24 6.84 44.78
N PHE A 590 -22.74 5.72 44.25
CA PHE A 590 -24.06 5.18 44.57
C PHE A 590 -24.10 4.64 46.00
N ARG A 591 -23.05 3.96 46.45
CA ARG A 591 -22.95 3.40 47.80
C ARG A 591 -23.23 4.43 48.93
N PRO A 592 -22.59 5.62 48.99
CA PRO A 592 -22.91 6.62 50.00
C PRO A 592 -24.29 7.27 49.80
N LEU A 593 -24.80 7.37 48.56
CA LEU A 593 -26.14 7.94 48.28
C LEU A 593 -27.27 7.16 48.97
N LEU A 594 -27.09 5.85 49.22
CA LEU A 594 -28.08 5.03 49.94
C LEU A 594 -28.43 5.59 51.32
N PHE A 595 -27.48 6.28 51.97
CA PHE A 595 -27.61 6.78 53.34
C PHE A 595 -27.76 8.30 53.46
N GLN A 596 -27.73 9.04 52.34
CA GLN A 596 -27.86 10.51 52.34
C GLN A 596 -29.33 10.95 52.32
N SER A 597 -29.62 12.16 52.84
CA SER A 597 -30.96 12.76 52.78
C SER A 597 -31.32 13.17 51.35
N SER A 598 -32.61 13.25 51.03
CA SER A 598 -33.06 13.52 49.66
C SER A 598 -32.69 14.94 49.18
N GLU A 599 -32.57 15.90 50.10
CA GLU A 599 -32.16 17.29 49.84
C GLU A 599 -30.68 17.40 49.49
N LEU A 600 -29.82 16.64 50.18
CA LEU A 600 -28.38 16.58 49.89
C LEU A 600 -28.11 15.91 48.55
N ILE A 601 -28.90 14.89 48.20
CA ILE A 601 -28.79 14.20 46.92
C ILE A 601 -29.18 15.16 45.78
N SER A 602 -30.30 15.87 45.88
CA SER A 602 -30.79 16.76 44.81
C SER A 602 -29.90 17.98 44.57
N SER A 603 -29.21 18.45 45.61
CA SER A 603 -28.29 19.61 45.55
C SER A 603 -26.87 19.24 45.11
N SER A 604 -26.55 17.95 44.97
CA SER A 604 -25.23 17.49 44.56
C SER A 604 -24.91 17.87 43.10
N LEU A 605 -23.64 18.21 42.86
CA LEU A 605 -23.07 18.42 41.52
C LEU A 605 -23.03 17.13 40.70
N ALA A 606 -23.04 15.96 41.35
CA ALA A 606 -23.04 14.66 40.68
C ALA A 606 -24.34 14.37 39.90
N VAL A 607 -25.41 15.12 40.18
CA VAL A 607 -26.70 15.01 39.51
C VAL A 607 -26.63 15.61 38.10
N GLY A 608 -27.02 14.84 37.08
CA GLY A 608 -27.00 15.25 35.67
C GLY A 608 -25.66 15.00 34.98
N GLU A 609 -24.53 15.18 35.69
CA GLU A 609 -23.20 14.91 35.15
C GLU A 609 -22.81 13.43 35.29
N LEU A 610 -22.86 12.91 36.53
CA LEU A 610 -22.49 11.54 36.86
C LEU A 610 -23.70 10.60 36.82
N PHE A 611 -24.80 10.98 37.48
CA PHE A 611 -26.04 10.21 37.47
C PHE A 611 -27.10 10.86 36.57
N PRO A 612 -27.71 10.09 35.65
CA PRO A 612 -28.89 10.54 34.91
C PRO A 612 -29.99 11.00 35.90
N CYS A 613 -30.60 12.15 35.64
CA CYS A 613 -31.70 12.69 36.46
C CYS A 613 -32.84 11.67 36.57
N SER A 614 -33.11 10.96 35.48
CA SER A 614 -34.06 9.84 35.43
C SER A 614 -33.75 8.75 36.46
N THR A 615 -32.49 8.32 36.60
CA THR A 615 -32.09 7.26 37.53
C THR A 615 -32.27 7.68 38.99
N LEU A 616 -31.91 8.93 39.34
CA LEU A 616 -32.10 9.46 40.70
C LEU A 616 -33.57 9.71 41.04
N LEU A 617 -34.38 10.15 40.07
CA LEU A 617 -35.82 10.25 40.25
C LEU A 617 -36.45 8.88 40.54
N HIS A 618 -36.02 7.83 39.82
CA HIS A 618 -36.39 6.45 40.12
C HIS A 618 -35.98 6.03 41.54
N PHE A 619 -34.76 6.35 41.95
CA PHE A 619 -34.31 6.13 43.32
C PHE A 619 -35.18 6.85 44.37
N PHE A 620 -35.65 8.07 44.10
CA PHE A 620 -36.54 8.78 45.02
C PHE A 620 -37.93 8.15 45.17
N PHE A 621 -38.42 7.38 44.20
CA PHE A 621 -39.65 6.60 44.38
C PHE A 621 -39.49 5.49 45.45
N THR A 622 -38.28 4.99 45.69
CA THR A 622 -38.02 4.03 46.78
C THR A 622 -38.28 4.64 48.16
N ARG A 623 -38.14 5.98 48.28
CA ARG A 623 -38.38 6.78 49.49
C ARG A 623 -39.78 7.38 49.55
N ALA A 624 -40.56 7.19 48.49
CA ALA A 624 -41.90 7.75 48.37
C ALA A 624 -42.96 6.84 48.99
N PRO A 625 -44.08 7.40 49.47
CA PRO A 625 -45.14 6.61 50.08
C PRO A 625 -45.93 5.83 49.00
N PRO A 626 -46.58 4.71 49.34
CA PRO A 626 -47.17 3.74 48.38
C PRO A 626 -48.20 4.35 47.41
N GLU A 627 -48.80 5.49 47.77
CA GLU A 627 -49.72 6.24 46.91
C GLU A 627 -49.03 6.85 45.69
N LEU A 628 -47.73 7.18 45.80
CA LEU A 628 -46.90 7.58 44.67
C LEU A 628 -46.40 6.31 43.97
N LYS A 629 -47.11 5.91 42.90
CA LYS A 629 -46.73 4.76 42.08
C LYS A 629 -45.51 5.12 41.23
N SER A 630 -44.48 4.29 41.27
CA SER A 630 -43.36 4.41 40.34
C SER A 630 -43.84 4.08 38.92
N PRO A 631 -43.33 4.76 37.89
CA PRO A 631 -43.44 4.25 36.52
C PRO A 631 -42.90 2.82 36.52
N HIS A 632 -43.72 1.84 36.14
CA HIS A 632 -43.31 0.43 36.09
C HIS A 632 -42.12 0.25 35.12
N GLN A 633 -41.50 -0.93 35.18
CA GLN A 633 -40.25 -1.40 34.55
C GLN A 633 -40.19 -1.24 33.00
N TRP A 634 -40.35 -0.02 32.49
CA TRP A 634 -40.38 0.40 31.07
C TRP A 634 -39.22 1.34 30.73
N LEU A 635 -38.23 1.47 31.62
CA LEU A 635 -37.02 2.27 31.40
C LEU A 635 -36.12 1.69 30.30
N ASP A 636 -36.20 0.38 30.08
CA ASP A 636 -35.38 -0.34 29.10
C ASP A 636 -35.87 -0.14 27.66
N ASP A 637 -37.19 0.05 27.47
CA ASP A 637 -37.80 0.34 26.17
C ASP A 637 -37.60 1.79 25.70
N HIS A 638 -37.07 2.66 26.57
CA HIS A 638 -36.89 4.09 26.29
C HIS A 638 -35.42 4.50 26.48
N PRO A 639 -34.60 4.54 25.42
CA PRO A 639 -33.18 4.87 25.52
C PRO A 639 -32.92 6.36 25.82
N SER A 640 -33.84 7.24 25.40
CA SER A 640 -33.77 8.68 25.58
C SER A 640 -34.07 9.11 27.02
N GLU A 641 -33.20 9.90 27.62
CA GLU A 641 -33.43 10.48 28.95
C GLU A 641 -34.69 11.36 28.97
N ARG A 642 -34.97 12.10 27.88
CA ARG A 642 -36.18 12.92 27.75
C ARG A 642 -37.46 12.10 27.86
N ASP A 643 -37.48 10.92 27.24
CA ASP A 643 -38.65 10.04 27.25
C ASP A 643 -38.87 9.46 28.64
N ARG A 644 -37.79 9.05 29.31
CA ARG A 644 -37.83 8.60 30.71
C ARG A 644 -38.35 9.69 31.65
N LEU A 645 -37.88 10.92 31.49
CA LEU A 645 -38.34 12.06 32.29
C LEU A 645 -39.82 12.40 32.02
N SER A 646 -40.29 12.25 30.77
CA SER A 646 -41.71 12.42 30.42
C SER A 646 -42.61 11.39 31.12
N LEU A 647 -42.19 10.12 31.17
CA LEU A 647 -42.91 9.07 31.89
C LEU A 647 -42.98 9.35 33.40
N ILE A 648 -41.85 9.78 33.99
CA ILE A 648 -41.79 10.16 35.40
C ILE A 648 -42.70 11.35 35.69
N ARG A 649 -42.73 12.35 34.79
CA ARG A 649 -43.64 13.51 34.88
C ARG A 649 -45.10 13.05 34.93
N GLY A 650 -45.51 12.15 34.03
CA GLY A 650 -46.86 11.59 34.03
C GLY A 650 -47.23 10.89 35.34
N ALA A 651 -46.30 10.14 35.94
CA ALA A 651 -46.52 9.50 37.25
C ALA A 651 -46.68 10.52 38.40
N LEU A 652 -45.86 11.59 38.41
CA LEU A 652 -45.99 12.67 39.39
C LEU A 652 -47.33 13.42 39.22
N GLU A 653 -47.76 13.69 38.00
CA GLU A 653 -49.04 14.33 37.69
C GLU A 653 -50.24 13.47 38.12
N ALA A 654 -50.19 12.16 37.87
CA ALA A 654 -51.21 11.22 38.31
C ALA A 654 -51.34 11.20 39.85
N TYR A 655 -50.23 11.30 40.58
CA TYR A 655 -50.25 11.43 42.04
C TYR A 655 -50.91 12.74 42.50
N VAL A 656 -50.61 13.86 41.86
CA VAL A 656 -51.27 15.15 42.16
C VAL A 656 -52.78 15.04 41.96
N GLN A 657 -53.22 14.44 40.86
CA GLN A 657 -54.64 14.22 40.58
C GLN A 657 -55.29 13.33 41.65
N ALA A 658 -54.61 12.25 42.07
CA ALA A 658 -55.10 11.36 43.12
C ALA A 658 -55.20 12.05 44.49
N VAL A 659 -54.23 12.89 44.87
CA VAL A 659 -54.26 13.67 46.13
C VAL A 659 -55.39 14.69 46.11
N ARG A 660 -55.57 15.40 44.98
CA ARG A 660 -56.67 16.36 44.78
C ARG A 660 -58.03 15.70 44.83
N ALA A 661 -58.20 14.53 44.19
CA ALA A 661 -59.44 13.77 44.21
C ALA A 661 -59.85 13.32 45.64
N ARG A 662 -58.86 13.09 46.52
CA ARG A 662 -59.07 12.73 47.93
C ARG A 662 -59.18 13.94 48.88
N GLN A 663 -59.18 15.17 48.35
CA GLN A 663 -59.16 16.42 49.13
C GLN A 663 -57.97 16.54 50.11
N GLY A 664 -56.83 15.92 49.80
CA GLY A 664 -55.61 16.04 50.60
C GLY A 664 -55.04 17.46 50.56
N LYS A 665 -54.62 17.98 51.73
CA LYS A 665 -54.08 19.35 51.87
C LYS A 665 -52.55 19.44 51.77
N GLU A 666 -51.86 18.30 51.81
CA GLU A 666 -50.39 18.21 51.82
C GLU A 666 -49.91 17.13 50.85
N PHE A 667 -48.74 17.37 50.24
CA PHE A 667 -48.04 16.39 49.40
C PHE A 667 -46.97 15.67 50.22
N ALA A 668 -46.53 14.49 49.76
CA ALA A 668 -45.39 13.80 50.35
C ALA A 668 -44.13 14.71 50.38
N PRO A 669 -43.32 14.71 51.45
CA PRO A 669 -42.14 15.57 51.57
C PRO A 669 -41.12 15.41 50.43
N ILE A 670 -41.07 14.23 49.80
CA ILE A 670 -40.19 13.93 48.66
C ILE A 670 -40.67 14.56 47.34
N TYR A 671 -41.97 14.86 47.21
CA TYR A 671 -42.58 15.31 45.96
C TYR A 671 -42.02 16.65 45.44
N PRO A 672 -41.86 17.71 46.26
CA PRO A 672 -41.24 18.96 45.83
C PRO A 672 -39.79 18.78 45.34
N ILE A 673 -39.03 17.89 45.99
CA ILE A 673 -37.64 17.58 45.63
C ILE A 673 -37.59 16.88 44.25
N MET A 674 -38.49 15.93 44.01
CA MET A 674 -38.62 15.26 42.71
C MET A 674 -39.01 16.24 41.60
N LEU A 675 -39.90 17.21 41.87
CA LEU A 675 -40.25 18.25 40.90
C LEU A 675 -39.05 19.15 40.54
N GLN A 676 -38.27 19.58 41.52
CA GLN A 676 -37.07 20.40 41.28
C GLN A 676 -36.06 19.63 40.40
N LEU A 677 -35.84 18.35 40.71
CA LEU A 677 -34.95 17.49 39.94
C LEU A 677 -35.45 17.25 38.52
N LEU A 678 -36.76 17.04 38.35
CA LEU A 678 -37.41 16.89 37.04
C LEU A 678 -37.29 18.16 36.19
N GLN A 679 -37.45 19.35 36.79
CA GLN A 679 -37.28 20.63 36.10
C GLN A 679 -35.83 20.82 35.64
N ARG A 680 -34.86 20.53 36.51
CA ARG A 680 -33.42 20.57 36.19
C ARG A 680 -33.05 19.60 35.05
N GLY A 681 -33.63 18.40 35.05
CA GLY A 681 -33.41 17.42 33.97
C GLY A 681 -34.16 17.72 32.67
N SER A 682 -35.22 18.53 32.71
CA SER A 682 -35.98 18.94 31.51
C SER A 682 -35.42 20.20 30.84
N SER A 683 -34.52 20.92 31.52
CA SER A 683 -33.87 22.15 31.02
C SER A 683 -32.51 21.91 30.35
N VAL A 684 -31.99 20.69 30.45
CA VAL A 684 -30.80 20.17 29.75
C VAL A 684 -31.29 19.33 28.58
#